data_AF-A0A9P1APS6-F1
#
_entry.id   AF-A0A9P1APS6-F1
#
_cell.length_a   1.000
_cell.length_b   1.000
_cell.length_c   1.000
_cell.angle_alpha   90.00
_cell.angle_beta   90.00
_cell.angle_gamma   90.00
#
_symmetry.space_group_name_H-M   'P 1'
#
loop_
_entity.id
_entity.type
_entity.pdbx_description
1 polymer ?
#
loop_
_entity_poly.entity_id
_entity_poly.type
_entity_poly.pdbx_seq_one_letter_code
_entity_poly.pdbx_strand_id
1 'polypeptide(L)'
;MRQNVINSNQCSIGPSSCKTMRIRLVLCLLALCLVGNVWNETALRQLTDDLSILERVVNAISIQEGLSKNATKLADLLAELFELESGEGLMRLQNFSLDGRTRTESLDILSIVRGLKKDVMNETKGIVALMKIKDKLTDLEAGLNETATEDLVRRVKDVSGPGVINRQLLDTYEFESSLEQLTIIGNTRIGVEWESLDCFTKAAVQVCERRPEVHKRLEEFKKYKETLSNVMAVKDMHKVLEPVLVISQVLREYSQHSEALLSVPSKRSALKHESDVLLPIAANYQLFSRVSASLNTTYMYAADVVPQRYIRTREFSKRIKDYVRFTKDIQSEWFKEKIADGKDVKPLEDALEHSRVLGEKVSRMDKRWINFLDILHIVTRDHSLVDAISSIKSLAKNGEELAEIKDLKPSIDTVATAVQSLKHITCAPPFDELQQVYAYAKNILQTVIKDAPDFTSIKTMQSCLKETGLVGTLKLLQSANNDSDRVGKVFHFGSNIHELEPVYVSLARVLVDVMNEMKENVVDLVSLGRRQADGGSNPLKTLKQPIEVVTRISKGLDLLRKMCDVLDKKTQVLAAADAPSEVDAVIGALPTLNASWTNTTKASMKKLITDLERLDEYAKNLTSDADLLEIGTVFDEAASIAGARLDTRLLIDSAHQALKNSSFQSTFLALESLQLDFASDADEFALASFALIRLRPFFDDFFGIHRAVADRGT
;
A
#
# COMPACT_ATOMS: atom_id res chain seq x y z
N MET A 1 -4.81 -6.96 47.86
CA MET A 1 -6.03 -7.43 48.56
C MET A 1 -7.25 -7.09 47.70
N ARG A 2 -8.12 -8.07 47.51
CA ARG A 2 -9.47 -8.05 46.87
C ARG A 2 -9.57 -8.15 45.34
N GLN A 3 -9.60 -9.41 44.90
CA GLN A 3 -10.46 -10.03 43.89
C GLN A 3 -11.69 -9.21 43.42
N ASN A 4 -11.91 -9.18 42.11
CA ASN A 4 -13.25 -9.15 41.51
C ASN A 4 -13.40 -10.36 40.59
N VAL A 5 -14.07 -11.37 41.12
CA VAL A 5 -14.61 -12.54 40.41
C VAL A 5 -15.99 -12.13 39.91
N ILE A 6 -16.21 -12.14 38.60
CA ILE A 6 -17.55 -12.03 38.02
C ILE A 6 -18.13 -13.45 37.98
N ASN A 7 -19.12 -13.68 38.84
CA ASN A 7 -19.97 -14.86 38.85
C ASN A 7 -20.84 -14.89 37.59
N SER A 8 -20.57 -15.82 36.68
CA SER A 8 -21.53 -16.29 35.69
C SER A 8 -22.25 -17.51 36.27
N ASN A 9 -23.42 -17.33 36.87
CA ASN A 9 -24.33 -18.43 37.19
C ASN A 9 -25.76 -17.92 37.25
N GLN A 10 -26.46 -17.98 36.11
CA GLN A 10 -27.90 -18.22 36.05
C GLN A 10 -28.28 -18.50 34.58
N CYS A 11 -28.16 -19.77 34.18
CA CYS A 11 -28.93 -20.31 33.06
C CYS A 11 -29.67 -21.54 33.59
N SER A 12 -30.88 -21.31 34.08
CA SER A 12 -31.79 -22.35 34.56
C SER A 12 -32.43 -23.05 33.37
N ILE A 13 -31.72 -24.07 32.85
CA ILE A 13 -32.26 -24.99 31.86
C ILE A 13 -32.39 -26.36 32.53
N GLY A 14 -33.62 -26.85 32.67
CA GLY A 14 -33.94 -28.08 33.39
C GLY A 14 -33.28 -29.35 32.80
N PRO A 15 -33.15 -30.43 33.59
CA PRO A 15 -32.42 -31.65 33.21
C PRO A 15 -33.00 -32.40 32.00
N SER A 16 -34.25 -32.13 31.61
CA SER A 16 -34.87 -32.64 30.40
C SER A 16 -34.35 -31.96 29.13
N SER A 17 -34.07 -30.65 29.18
CA SER A 17 -33.54 -29.90 28.03
C SER A 17 -32.08 -30.25 27.71
N CYS A 18 -31.27 -30.56 28.74
CA CYS A 18 -29.87 -30.96 28.53
C CYS A 18 -29.75 -32.33 27.82
N LYS A 19 -30.71 -33.25 28.05
CA LYS A 19 -30.78 -34.52 27.29
C LYS A 19 -31.23 -34.30 25.84
N THR A 20 -32.23 -33.45 25.60
CA THR A 20 -32.68 -33.13 24.24
C THR A 20 -31.61 -32.37 23.46
N MET A 21 -30.83 -31.51 24.11
CA MET A 21 -29.73 -30.76 23.50
C MET A 21 -28.53 -31.66 23.18
N ARG A 22 -28.19 -32.63 24.06
CA ARG A 22 -27.18 -33.66 23.77
C ARG A 22 -27.62 -34.60 22.65
N ILE A 23 -28.89 -35.01 22.61
CA ILE A 23 -29.43 -35.83 21.53
C ILE A 23 -29.44 -35.05 20.22
N ARG A 24 -29.77 -33.75 20.22
CA ARG A 24 -29.67 -32.90 19.02
C ARG A 24 -28.24 -32.62 18.61
N LEU A 25 -27.30 -32.47 19.54
CA LEU A 25 -25.88 -32.29 19.24
C LEU A 25 -25.28 -33.59 18.67
N VAL A 26 -25.64 -34.74 19.23
CA VAL A 26 -25.24 -36.06 18.72
C VAL A 26 -25.92 -36.37 17.40
N LEU A 27 -27.19 -35.99 17.18
CA LEU A 27 -27.86 -36.09 15.89
C LEU A 27 -27.32 -35.08 14.88
N CYS A 28 -26.86 -33.90 15.29
CA CYS A 28 -26.17 -32.94 14.41
C CYS A 28 -24.75 -33.41 14.10
N LEU A 29 -24.04 -34.04 15.03
CA LEU A 29 -22.73 -34.65 14.80
C LEU A 29 -22.86 -35.92 13.95
N LEU A 30 -23.88 -36.74 14.17
CA LEU A 30 -24.22 -37.87 13.31
C LEU A 30 -24.71 -37.39 11.95
N ALA A 31 -25.48 -36.31 11.86
CA ALA A 31 -25.85 -35.68 10.59
C ALA A 31 -24.64 -34.98 9.95
N LEU A 32 -23.65 -34.51 10.68
CA LEU A 32 -22.38 -34.00 10.11
C LEU A 32 -21.41 -35.13 9.75
N CYS A 33 -21.57 -36.32 10.32
CA CYS A 33 -20.87 -37.53 9.91
C CYS A 33 -21.60 -38.28 8.78
N LEU A 34 -22.92 -38.14 8.64
CA LEU A 34 -23.77 -38.74 7.59
C LEU A 34 -24.03 -37.79 6.41
N VAL A 35 -23.97 -36.47 6.65
CA VAL A 35 -23.84 -35.36 5.68
C VAL A 35 -22.41 -34.83 5.71
N GLY A 36 -21.49 -35.61 6.27
CA GLY A 36 -20.19 -35.71 5.64
C GLY A 36 -20.51 -36.16 4.22
N ASN A 37 -20.62 -35.20 3.31
CA ASN A 37 -20.10 -35.43 1.99
C ASN A 37 -18.69 -35.93 2.27
N VAL A 38 -18.54 -37.25 2.36
CA VAL A 38 -17.51 -37.94 1.60
C VAL A 38 -17.66 -37.26 0.26
N TRP A 39 -16.83 -36.24 0.04
CA TRP A 39 -16.53 -35.83 -1.31
C TRP A 39 -16.14 -37.17 -1.92
N ASN A 40 -17.02 -37.77 -2.72
CA ASN A 40 -16.58 -38.84 -3.58
C ASN A 40 -15.58 -38.12 -4.47
N GLU A 41 -14.33 -38.08 -4.02
CA GLU A 41 -13.22 -37.61 -4.82
C GLU A 41 -13.33 -38.41 -6.11
N THR A 42 -13.36 -37.68 -7.21
CA THR A 42 -13.40 -38.26 -8.54
C THR A 42 -12.24 -39.24 -8.64
N ALA A 43 -12.43 -40.36 -9.34
CA ALA A 43 -11.36 -41.35 -9.48
C ALA A 43 -10.11 -40.71 -10.14
N LEU A 44 -10.31 -39.73 -11.01
CA LEU A 44 -9.25 -38.90 -11.57
C LEU A 44 -8.49 -38.11 -10.49
N ARG A 45 -9.17 -37.53 -9.51
CA ARG A 45 -8.53 -36.80 -8.40
C ARG A 45 -7.76 -37.77 -7.50
N GLN A 46 -8.34 -38.92 -7.18
CA GLN A 46 -7.63 -39.97 -6.43
C GLN A 46 -6.37 -40.44 -7.17
N LEU A 47 -6.47 -40.74 -8.47
CA LEU A 47 -5.32 -41.15 -9.28
C LEU A 47 -4.24 -40.05 -9.39
N THR A 48 -4.68 -38.79 -9.48
CA THR A 48 -3.77 -37.62 -9.49
C THR A 48 -3.04 -37.49 -8.15
N ASP A 49 -3.74 -37.73 -7.04
CA ASP A 49 -3.15 -37.73 -5.70
C ASP A 49 -2.19 -38.90 -5.49
N ASP A 50 -2.51 -40.07 -6.03
CA ASP A 50 -1.64 -41.23 -6.04
C ASP A 50 -0.36 -40.96 -6.85
N LEU A 51 -0.46 -40.45 -8.08
CA LEU A 51 0.72 -40.07 -8.87
C LEU A 51 1.55 -38.95 -8.22
N SER A 52 0.93 -38.09 -7.41
CA SER A 52 1.66 -37.06 -6.64
C SER A 52 2.57 -37.63 -5.55
N ILE A 53 2.37 -38.88 -5.11
CA ILE A 53 3.31 -39.61 -4.26
C ILE A 53 4.63 -39.77 -5.01
N LEU A 54 4.55 -40.18 -6.28
CA LEU A 54 5.73 -40.38 -7.13
C LEU A 54 6.46 -39.05 -7.38
N GLU A 55 5.71 -38.00 -7.69
CA GLU A 55 6.23 -36.63 -7.83
C GLU A 55 7.10 -36.24 -6.61
N ARG A 56 6.55 -36.36 -5.40
CA ARG A 56 7.24 -35.97 -4.16
C ARG A 56 8.47 -36.84 -3.88
N VAL A 57 8.39 -38.15 -4.11
CA VAL A 57 9.52 -39.08 -3.91
C VAL A 57 10.65 -38.80 -4.91
N VAL A 58 10.33 -38.64 -6.19
CA VAL A 58 11.33 -38.35 -7.23
C VAL A 58 11.94 -36.97 -7.02
N ASN A 59 11.16 -36.00 -6.54
CA ASN A 59 11.70 -34.70 -6.15
C ASN A 59 12.71 -34.84 -4.98
N ALA A 60 12.39 -35.64 -3.96
CA ALA A 60 13.31 -35.89 -2.85
C ALA A 60 14.63 -36.56 -3.30
N ILE A 61 14.56 -37.48 -4.28
CA ILE A 61 15.72 -38.09 -4.93
C ILE A 61 16.53 -37.03 -5.67
N SER A 62 15.87 -36.21 -6.49
CA SER A 62 16.46 -35.12 -7.27
C SER A 62 17.22 -34.13 -6.39
N ILE A 63 16.59 -33.70 -5.28
CA ILE A 63 17.19 -32.78 -4.31
C ILE A 63 18.41 -33.41 -3.65
N GLN A 64 18.31 -34.65 -3.18
CA GLN A 64 19.45 -35.29 -2.52
C GLN A 64 20.63 -35.49 -3.46
N GLU A 65 20.37 -35.87 -4.71
CA GLU A 65 21.40 -36.02 -5.73
C GLU A 65 22.03 -34.67 -6.10
N GLY A 66 21.21 -33.62 -6.27
CA GLY A 66 21.64 -32.27 -6.56
C GLY A 66 22.53 -31.68 -5.46
N LEU A 67 22.16 -31.86 -4.19
CA LEU A 67 22.96 -31.47 -3.04
C LEU A 67 24.28 -32.27 -2.97
N SER A 68 24.22 -33.60 -3.16
CA SER A 68 25.40 -34.48 -3.14
C SER A 68 26.42 -34.16 -4.23
N LYS A 69 25.96 -33.63 -5.38
CA LYS A 69 26.81 -33.25 -6.52
C LYS A 69 27.26 -31.79 -6.48
N ASN A 70 26.90 -31.00 -5.45
CA ASN A 70 27.01 -29.54 -5.43
C ASN A 70 26.35 -28.85 -6.65
N ALA A 71 25.42 -29.53 -7.35
CA ALA A 71 24.69 -29.00 -8.49
C ALA A 71 23.58 -28.04 -8.04
N THR A 72 23.03 -28.27 -6.85
CA THR A 72 22.07 -27.39 -6.17
C THR A 72 22.71 -26.84 -4.91
N LYS A 73 22.78 -25.51 -4.75
CA LYS A 73 23.25 -24.91 -3.49
C LYS A 73 22.14 -25.03 -2.45
N LEU A 74 22.47 -25.47 -1.24
CA LEU A 74 21.51 -25.55 -0.14
C LEU A 74 20.79 -24.22 0.11
N ALA A 75 21.49 -23.09 -0.02
CA ALA A 75 20.88 -21.76 0.14
C ALA A 75 19.77 -21.48 -0.89
N ASP A 76 19.94 -21.93 -2.14
CA ASP A 76 18.93 -21.75 -3.19
C ASP A 76 17.71 -22.63 -2.93
N LEU A 77 17.92 -23.88 -2.50
CA LEU A 77 16.84 -24.80 -2.07
C LEU A 77 16.08 -24.28 -0.83
N LEU A 78 16.78 -23.66 0.12
CA LEU A 78 16.10 -23.08 1.28
C LEU A 78 15.31 -21.83 0.87
N ALA A 79 15.86 -20.98 0.02
CA ALA A 79 15.19 -19.77 -0.45
C ALA A 79 13.86 -20.11 -1.13
N GLU A 80 13.92 -21.07 -2.03
CA GLU A 80 12.81 -21.75 -2.67
C GLU A 80 11.71 -22.20 -1.69
N LEU A 81 12.08 -23.01 -0.67
CA LEU A 81 11.15 -23.54 0.33
C LEU A 81 10.52 -22.44 1.19
N PHE A 82 11.23 -21.33 1.42
CA PHE A 82 10.80 -20.17 2.20
C PHE A 82 10.24 -19.01 1.39
N GLU A 83 10.04 -19.20 0.08
CA GLU A 83 9.48 -18.21 -0.85
C GLU A 83 10.34 -16.93 -1.03
N LEU A 84 11.66 -17.07 -0.96
CA LEU A 84 12.62 -15.98 -1.17
C LEU A 84 13.06 -15.91 -2.64
N GLU A 85 13.41 -14.72 -3.10
CA GLU A 85 13.85 -14.47 -4.48
C GLU A 85 15.13 -15.24 -4.84
N SER A 86 16.05 -15.39 -3.88
CA SER A 86 17.30 -16.11 -4.08
C SER A 86 17.91 -16.60 -2.77
N GLY A 87 18.84 -17.56 -2.87
CA GLY A 87 19.69 -17.97 -1.75
C GLY A 87 20.53 -16.82 -1.18
N GLU A 88 20.74 -15.73 -1.93
CA GLU A 88 21.50 -14.57 -1.45
C GLU A 88 20.80 -13.87 -0.28
N GLY A 89 19.47 -13.79 -0.29
CA GLY A 89 18.70 -13.24 0.83
C GLY A 89 18.93 -14.02 2.13
N LEU A 90 18.98 -15.36 2.06
CA LEU A 90 19.32 -16.20 3.21
C LEU A 90 20.78 -16.04 3.64
N MET A 91 21.71 -15.93 2.68
CA MET A 91 23.12 -15.71 3.00
C MET A 91 23.35 -14.34 3.65
N ARG A 92 22.61 -13.31 3.23
CA ARG A 92 22.61 -11.99 3.88
C ARG A 92 22.06 -12.10 5.30
N LEU A 93 20.96 -12.82 5.51
CA LEU A 93 20.41 -13.08 6.85
C LEU A 93 21.37 -13.89 7.73
N GLN A 94 22.10 -14.85 7.16
CA GLN A 94 23.13 -15.61 7.87
C GLN A 94 24.29 -14.71 8.33
N ASN A 95 24.72 -13.81 7.45
CA ASN A 95 25.82 -12.87 7.72
C ASN A 95 25.35 -11.61 8.45
N PHE A 96 24.04 -11.47 8.68
CA PHE A 96 23.46 -10.35 9.39
C PHE A 96 24.07 -10.28 10.79
N SER A 97 24.77 -9.20 11.07
CA SER A 97 25.34 -8.96 12.39
C SER A 97 24.75 -7.66 12.91
N LEU A 98 23.74 -7.78 13.77
CA LEU A 98 23.47 -6.71 14.70
C LEU A 98 24.56 -6.71 15.75
N ASP A 99 25.18 -5.55 15.97
CA ASP A 99 25.92 -5.34 17.21
C ASP A 99 24.94 -5.62 18.34
N GLY A 100 25.21 -6.64 19.18
CA GLY A 100 24.35 -7.02 20.32
C GLY A 100 24.07 -5.83 21.24
N ARG A 101 24.90 -4.78 21.17
CA ARG A 101 24.70 -3.48 21.79
C ARG A 101 23.42 -2.76 21.35
N THR A 102 22.98 -2.87 20.08
CA THR A 102 21.77 -2.20 19.55
C THR A 102 20.52 -2.55 20.34
N ARG A 103 20.39 -3.82 20.77
CA ARG A 103 19.27 -4.29 21.57
C ARG A 103 19.20 -3.56 22.91
N THR A 104 20.32 -3.48 23.61
CA THR A 104 20.44 -2.80 24.90
C THR A 104 20.28 -1.29 24.74
N GLU A 105 20.91 -0.69 23.73
CA GLU A 105 20.82 0.74 23.44
C GLU A 105 19.39 1.18 23.07
N SER A 106 18.61 0.31 22.42
CA SER A 106 17.18 0.56 22.17
C SER A 106 16.35 0.55 23.46
N LEU A 107 16.72 -0.27 24.46
CA LEU A 107 16.11 -0.24 25.80
C LEU A 107 16.48 1.04 26.55
N ASP A 108 17.71 1.54 26.38
CA ASP A 108 18.14 2.80 26.97
C ASP A 108 17.30 3.96 26.41
N ILE A 109 17.08 4.02 25.09
CA ILE A 109 16.18 5.01 24.47
C ILE A 109 14.74 4.86 24.99
N LEU A 110 14.22 3.63 25.10
CA LEU A 110 12.90 3.40 25.71
C LEU A 110 12.80 3.93 27.14
N SER A 111 13.86 3.73 27.94
CA SER A 111 13.89 4.21 29.32
C SER A 111 13.88 5.74 29.38
N ILE A 112 14.60 6.40 28.47
CA ILE A 112 14.60 7.86 28.31
C ILE A 112 13.20 8.35 27.96
N VAL A 113 12.58 7.79 26.91
CA VAL A 113 11.22 8.19 26.45
C VAL A 113 10.19 8.02 27.56
N ARG A 114 10.27 6.94 28.35
CA ARG A 114 9.35 6.69 29.47
C ARG A 114 9.63 7.53 30.72
N GLY A 115 10.88 7.95 30.91
CA GLY A 115 11.33 8.70 32.09
C GLY A 115 10.95 10.18 32.05
N LEU A 116 10.69 10.76 30.86
CA LEU A 116 10.31 12.16 30.72
C LEU A 116 8.85 12.38 31.16
N LYS A 117 8.66 13.32 32.08
CA LYS A 117 7.34 13.74 32.53
C LYS A 117 6.73 14.73 31.54
N LYS A 118 5.41 14.69 31.37
CA LYS A 118 4.69 15.60 30.45
C LYS A 118 4.27 16.93 31.12
N ASP A 119 4.84 17.24 32.28
CA ASP A 119 4.33 18.28 33.19
C ASP A 119 4.45 19.73 32.64
N VAL A 120 5.33 19.94 31.65
CA VAL A 120 5.56 21.23 30.97
C VAL A 120 5.49 21.12 29.44
N MET A 121 4.85 20.06 28.92
CA MET A 121 4.81 19.76 27.48
C MET A 121 4.06 20.84 26.68
N ASN A 122 3.03 21.44 27.27
CA ASN A 122 2.27 22.49 26.59
C ASN A 122 3.09 23.78 26.51
N GLU A 123 3.75 24.17 27.60
CA GLU A 123 4.64 25.34 27.68
C GLU A 123 5.80 25.22 26.68
N THR A 124 6.42 24.04 26.59
CA THR A 124 7.51 23.78 25.64
C THR A 124 7.03 23.89 24.19
N LYS A 125 5.86 23.32 23.85
CA LYS A 125 5.24 23.52 22.52
C LYS A 125 4.95 24.99 22.24
N GLY A 126 4.44 25.73 23.23
CA GLY A 126 4.20 27.16 23.11
C GLY A 126 5.48 27.94 22.84
N ILE A 127 6.57 27.67 23.57
CA ILE A 127 7.87 28.30 23.35
C ILE A 127 8.40 27.97 21.95
N VAL A 128 8.29 26.73 21.47
CA VAL A 128 8.70 26.35 20.12
C VAL A 128 7.90 27.11 19.05
N ALA A 129 6.58 27.23 19.21
CA ALA A 129 5.75 28.03 18.31
C ALA A 129 6.15 29.52 18.34
N LEU A 130 6.42 30.07 19.52
CA LEU A 130 6.89 31.45 19.66
C LEU A 130 8.22 31.70 18.93
N MET A 131 9.15 30.74 18.96
CA MET A 131 10.41 30.84 18.20
C MET A 131 10.19 30.78 16.69
N LYS A 132 9.23 29.99 16.19
CA LYS A 132 8.85 30.00 14.77
C LYS A 132 8.22 31.34 14.35
N ILE A 133 7.42 31.94 15.23
CA ILE A 133 6.81 33.25 14.99
C ILE A 133 7.87 34.36 14.98
N LYS A 134 8.93 34.25 15.79
CA LYS A 134 10.04 35.21 15.86
C LYS A 134 10.68 35.46 14.48
N ASP A 135 10.81 34.43 13.65
CA ASP A 135 11.37 34.55 12.29
C ASP A 135 10.52 35.42 11.35
N LYS A 136 9.24 35.66 11.71
CA LYS A 136 8.29 36.48 10.95
C LYS A 136 8.20 37.93 11.43
N LEU A 137 9.07 38.35 12.37
CA LEU A 137 8.98 39.67 13.00
C LEU A 137 8.98 40.83 12.00
N THR A 138 9.83 40.79 10.98
CA THR A 138 9.91 41.86 9.97
C THR A 138 8.61 41.98 9.18
N ASP A 139 7.95 40.87 8.84
CA ASP A 139 6.66 40.86 8.17
C ASP A 139 5.54 41.38 9.09
N LEU A 140 5.58 41.05 10.38
CA LEU A 140 4.62 41.57 11.36
C LEU A 140 4.76 43.09 11.52
N GLU A 141 5.98 43.61 11.55
CA GLU A 141 6.23 45.06 11.59
C GLU A 141 5.74 45.75 10.32
N ALA A 142 6.01 45.17 9.16
CA ALA A 142 5.51 45.67 7.87
C ALA A 142 3.97 45.64 7.82
N GLY A 143 3.35 44.58 8.34
CA GLY A 143 1.89 44.43 8.40
C GLY A 143 1.21 45.39 9.36
N LEU A 144 1.92 45.90 10.37
CA LEU A 144 1.44 46.93 11.28
C LEU A 144 1.57 48.37 10.72
N ASN A 145 2.18 48.54 9.54
CA ASN A 145 2.27 49.84 8.89
C ASN A 145 0.90 50.24 8.29
N GLU A 146 0.18 51.08 9.03
CA GLU A 146 -1.14 51.57 8.63
C GLU A 146 -1.10 52.49 7.39
N THR A 147 0.01 53.19 7.13
CA THR A 147 0.06 54.16 6.01
C THR A 147 -0.08 53.48 4.65
N ALA A 148 0.55 52.32 4.47
CA ALA A 148 0.47 51.57 3.21
C ALA A 148 -0.92 50.94 3.01
N THR A 149 -1.51 50.39 4.08
CA THR A 149 -2.85 49.79 4.01
C THR A 149 -3.93 50.84 3.85
N GLU A 150 -3.79 52.02 4.46
CA GLU A 150 -4.71 53.16 4.26
C GLU A 150 -4.64 53.71 2.84
N ASP A 151 -3.46 53.83 2.23
CA ASP A 151 -3.33 54.26 0.84
C ASP A 151 -3.98 53.26 -0.12
N LEU A 152 -3.83 51.95 0.13
CA LEU A 152 -4.56 50.91 -0.61
C LEU A 152 -6.08 51.08 -0.46
N VAL A 153 -6.60 51.16 0.78
CA VAL A 153 -8.04 51.28 1.04
C VAL A 153 -8.61 52.52 0.35
N ARG A 154 -7.90 53.64 0.42
CA ARG A 154 -8.30 54.89 -0.26
C ARG A 154 -8.38 54.70 -1.77
N ARG A 155 -7.30 54.20 -2.40
CA ARG A 155 -7.26 54.00 -3.86
C ARG A 155 -8.26 52.96 -4.35
N VAL A 156 -8.51 51.90 -3.57
CA VAL A 156 -9.54 50.92 -3.89
C VAL A 156 -10.92 51.57 -3.85
N LYS A 157 -11.23 52.39 -2.84
CA LYS A 157 -12.49 53.15 -2.79
C LYS A 157 -12.62 54.14 -3.94
N ASP A 158 -11.53 54.77 -4.35
CA ASP A 158 -11.52 55.70 -5.49
C ASP A 158 -11.86 55.00 -6.82
N VAL A 159 -11.62 53.69 -6.95
CA VAL A 159 -11.91 52.91 -8.16
C VAL A 159 -13.13 51.98 -8.04
N SER A 160 -13.60 51.72 -6.82
CA SER A 160 -14.71 50.82 -6.51
C SER A 160 -15.92 51.62 -6.02
N GLY A 161 -16.89 51.86 -6.91
CA GLY A 161 -18.15 52.51 -6.55
C GLY A 161 -19.21 52.43 -7.66
N PRO A 162 -20.50 52.50 -7.31
CA PRO A 162 -21.58 52.53 -8.30
C PRO A 162 -21.43 53.79 -9.16
N GLY A 163 -20.95 53.61 -10.40
CA GLY A 163 -20.78 54.69 -11.39
C GLY A 163 -19.34 54.92 -11.88
N VAL A 164 -18.31 54.33 -11.25
CA VAL A 164 -16.90 54.53 -11.67
C VAL A 164 -16.58 53.74 -12.94
N ILE A 165 -17.03 52.49 -12.99
CA ILE A 165 -17.14 51.71 -14.23
C ILE A 165 -18.64 51.46 -14.42
N ASN A 166 -19.31 52.39 -15.11
CA ASN A 166 -20.71 52.20 -15.45
C ASN A 166 -20.84 50.86 -16.21
N ARG A 167 -21.76 49.98 -15.76
CA ARG A 167 -22.03 48.66 -16.38
C ARG A 167 -22.43 48.75 -17.85
N GLN A 168 -22.71 49.96 -18.33
CA GLN A 168 -22.62 50.29 -19.74
C GLN A 168 -21.13 50.25 -20.17
N LEU A 169 -20.56 49.05 -20.26
CA LEU A 169 -19.60 48.75 -21.32
C LEU A 169 -20.11 49.49 -22.55
N LEU A 170 -19.30 50.43 -23.07
CA LEU A 170 -19.62 51.29 -24.22
C LEU A 170 -20.65 50.59 -25.10
N ASP A 171 -21.91 51.01 -25.02
CA ASP A 171 -22.91 50.51 -25.94
C ASP A 171 -22.51 51.10 -27.29
N THR A 172 -21.69 50.34 -28.03
CA THR A 172 -21.09 50.79 -29.28
C THR A 172 -22.14 50.91 -30.37
N TYR A 173 -23.37 50.45 -30.14
CA TYR A 173 -24.47 50.49 -31.09
C TYR A 173 -24.69 51.89 -31.67
N GLU A 174 -24.67 52.94 -30.84
CA GLU A 174 -24.85 54.33 -31.31
C GLU A 174 -23.69 54.79 -32.19
N PHE A 175 -22.47 54.32 -31.91
CA PHE A 175 -21.25 54.65 -32.65
C PHE A 175 -21.14 53.84 -33.96
N GLU A 176 -21.42 52.55 -33.89
CA GLU A 176 -21.48 51.62 -35.02
C GLU A 176 -22.55 52.04 -36.02
N SER A 177 -23.76 52.36 -35.53
CA SER A 177 -24.84 52.82 -36.39
C SER A 177 -24.51 54.16 -37.05
N SER A 178 -23.78 55.06 -36.37
CA SER A 178 -23.32 56.32 -36.98
C SER A 178 -22.20 56.09 -38.03
N LEU A 179 -21.32 55.11 -37.82
CA LEU A 179 -20.30 54.71 -38.78
C LEU A 179 -20.89 54.03 -40.02
N GLU A 180 -21.93 53.22 -39.86
CA GLU A 180 -22.68 52.64 -40.98
C GLU A 180 -23.29 53.72 -41.86
N GLN A 181 -23.93 54.74 -41.26
CA GLN A 181 -24.48 55.86 -42.02
C GLN A 181 -23.40 56.69 -42.73
N LEU A 182 -22.26 56.95 -42.07
CA LEU A 182 -21.11 57.59 -42.71
C LEU A 182 -20.53 56.76 -43.87
N THR A 183 -20.56 55.43 -43.76
CA THR A 183 -20.14 54.52 -44.82
C THR A 183 -21.10 54.57 -46.01
N ILE A 184 -22.41 54.63 -45.76
CA ILE A 184 -23.42 54.85 -46.80
C ILE A 184 -23.17 56.19 -47.51
N ILE A 185 -22.92 57.27 -46.77
CA ILE A 185 -22.57 58.60 -47.31
C ILE A 185 -21.31 58.52 -48.19
N GLY A 186 -20.24 57.90 -47.70
CA GLY A 186 -18.96 57.81 -48.40
C GLY A 186 -18.99 56.94 -49.66
N ASN A 187 -19.82 55.89 -49.66
CA ASN A 187 -19.93 54.95 -50.79
C ASN A 187 -20.97 55.38 -51.84
N THR A 188 -21.85 56.32 -51.51
CA THR A 188 -22.86 56.80 -52.45
C THR A 188 -22.22 57.71 -53.49
N ARG A 189 -22.17 57.28 -54.75
CA ARG A 189 -21.71 58.10 -55.87
C ARG A 189 -22.79 59.11 -56.26
N ILE A 190 -22.60 60.35 -55.82
CA ILE A 190 -23.51 61.46 -56.15
C ILE A 190 -23.34 61.77 -57.64
N GLY A 191 -24.33 61.39 -58.46
CA GLY A 191 -24.35 61.81 -59.86
C GLY A 191 -25.19 61.02 -60.86
N VAL A 192 -25.88 59.92 -60.50
CA VAL A 192 -26.56 59.11 -61.54
C VAL A 192 -28.04 58.79 -61.29
N GLU A 193 -28.54 58.71 -60.03
CA GLU A 193 -29.97 58.39 -59.77
C GLU A 193 -30.55 59.13 -58.54
N TRP A 194 -31.83 59.54 -58.60
CA TRP A 194 -32.53 60.26 -57.51
C TRP A 194 -32.61 59.46 -56.21
N GLU A 195 -32.73 58.14 -56.29
CA GLU A 195 -32.78 57.24 -55.13
C GLU A 195 -31.46 57.28 -54.34
N SER A 196 -30.32 57.43 -55.03
CA SER A 196 -29.01 57.58 -54.39
C SER A 196 -28.90 58.90 -53.62
N LEU A 197 -29.50 59.98 -54.14
CA LEU A 197 -29.52 61.28 -53.45
C LEU A 197 -30.40 61.24 -52.19
N ASP A 198 -31.54 60.55 -52.24
CA ASP A 198 -32.44 60.37 -51.09
C ASP A 198 -31.77 59.53 -49.98
N CYS A 199 -31.12 58.42 -50.34
CA CYS A 199 -30.34 57.62 -49.39
C CYS A 199 -29.20 58.41 -48.74
N PHE A 200 -28.44 59.17 -49.54
CA PHE A 200 -27.38 60.04 -49.02
C PHE A 200 -27.94 61.08 -48.03
N THR A 201 -29.04 61.73 -48.40
CA THR A 201 -29.65 62.80 -47.58
C THR A 201 -30.18 62.24 -46.27
N LYS A 202 -30.87 61.09 -46.29
CA LYS A 202 -31.36 60.42 -45.07
C LYS A 202 -30.21 60.00 -44.16
N ALA A 203 -29.15 59.41 -44.70
CA ALA A 203 -27.97 59.05 -43.92
C ALA A 203 -27.28 60.29 -43.32
N ALA A 204 -27.13 61.37 -44.10
CA ALA A 204 -26.53 62.62 -43.65
C ALA A 204 -27.36 63.31 -42.55
N VAL A 205 -28.70 63.29 -42.66
CA VAL A 205 -29.60 63.80 -41.62
C VAL A 205 -29.46 62.96 -40.35
N GLN A 206 -29.47 61.64 -40.45
CA GLN A 206 -29.31 60.76 -39.27
C GLN A 206 -27.97 60.94 -38.57
N VAL A 207 -26.87 61.13 -39.30
CA VAL A 207 -25.56 61.46 -38.72
C VAL A 207 -25.59 62.83 -38.03
N CYS A 208 -26.24 63.82 -38.64
CA CYS A 208 -26.38 65.16 -38.04
C CYS A 208 -27.23 65.13 -36.77
N GLU A 209 -28.35 64.41 -36.78
CA GLU A 209 -29.27 64.29 -35.65
C GLU A 209 -28.61 63.60 -34.45
N ARG A 210 -27.75 62.61 -34.71
CA ARG A 210 -27.06 61.83 -33.66
C ARG A 210 -25.73 62.42 -33.19
N ARG A 211 -25.31 63.55 -33.77
CA ARG A 211 -24.05 64.22 -33.43
C ARG A 211 -23.93 64.56 -31.93
N PRO A 212 -24.97 65.07 -31.24
CA PRO A 212 -24.89 65.36 -29.80
C PRO A 212 -24.61 64.10 -28.97
N GLU A 213 -25.24 62.99 -29.31
CA GLU A 213 -25.07 61.70 -28.64
C GLU A 213 -23.65 61.17 -28.86
N VAL A 214 -23.16 61.15 -30.10
CA VAL A 214 -21.78 60.74 -30.41
C VAL A 214 -20.76 61.62 -29.69
N HIS A 215 -20.99 62.94 -29.65
CA HIS A 215 -20.11 63.87 -28.94
C HIS A 215 -20.12 63.61 -27.42
N LYS A 216 -21.30 63.40 -26.83
CA LYS A 216 -21.45 63.02 -25.43
C LYS A 216 -20.70 61.73 -25.12
N ARG A 217 -20.81 60.70 -25.97
CA ARG A 217 -20.07 59.44 -25.84
C ARG A 217 -18.55 59.60 -25.94
N LEU A 218 -18.06 60.46 -26.84
CA LEU A 218 -16.64 60.77 -26.93
C LEU A 218 -16.11 61.46 -25.67
N GLU A 219 -16.89 62.34 -25.06
CA GLU A 219 -16.53 62.96 -23.77
C GLU A 219 -16.60 61.93 -22.62
N GLU A 220 -17.53 60.98 -22.64
CA GLU A 220 -17.55 59.83 -21.72
C GLU A 220 -16.31 58.93 -21.91
N PHE A 221 -15.88 58.69 -23.15
CA PHE A 221 -14.69 57.89 -23.47
C PHE A 221 -13.38 58.56 -23.04
N LYS A 222 -13.27 59.89 -23.13
CA LYS A 222 -12.12 60.62 -22.59
C LYS A 222 -11.97 60.42 -21.08
N LYS A 223 -13.08 60.41 -20.34
CA LYS A 223 -13.11 60.11 -18.90
C LYS A 223 -12.72 58.66 -18.60
N TYR A 224 -13.03 57.73 -19.49
CA TYR A 224 -12.64 56.32 -19.36
C TYR A 224 -11.12 56.11 -19.30
N LYS A 225 -10.32 56.91 -20.03
CA LYS A 225 -8.85 56.85 -19.96
C LYS A 225 -8.32 57.15 -18.55
N GLU A 226 -8.90 58.14 -17.89
CA GLU A 226 -8.54 58.53 -16.52
C GLU A 226 -8.95 57.44 -15.52
N THR A 227 -10.17 56.91 -15.66
CA THR A 227 -10.65 55.76 -14.86
C THR A 227 -9.75 54.53 -15.02
N LEU A 228 -9.36 54.18 -16.25
CA LEU A 228 -8.48 53.04 -16.51
C LEU A 228 -7.09 53.25 -15.91
N SER A 229 -6.55 54.47 -15.98
CA SER A 229 -5.29 54.82 -15.32
C SER A 229 -5.36 54.64 -13.80
N ASN A 230 -6.48 55.02 -13.18
CA ASN A 230 -6.70 54.86 -11.75
C ASN A 230 -6.85 53.38 -11.36
N VAL A 231 -7.60 52.59 -12.14
CA VAL A 231 -7.74 51.13 -11.94
C VAL A 231 -6.39 50.41 -12.10
N MET A 232 -5.61 50.78 -13.11
CA MET A 232 -4.26 50.22 -13.32
C MET A 232 -3.27 50.62 -12.24
N ALA A 233 -3.46 51.77 -11.58
CA ALA A 233 -2.63 52.17 -10.44
C ALA A 233 -2.87 51.30 -9.19
N VAL A 234 -3.99 50.57 -9.11
CA VAL A 234 -4.27 49.60 -8.02
C VAL A 234 -3.79 48.19 -8.37
N LYS A 235 -3.37 47.95 -9.62
CA LYS A 235 -2.76 46.70 -10.05
C LYS A 235 -1.53 46.41 -9.17
N ASP A 236 -1.48 45.21 -8.60
CA ASP A 236 -0.44 44.75 -7.68
C ASP A 236 -0.39 45.39 -6.28
N MET A 237 -1.28 46.36 -5.95
CA MET A 237 -1.32 46.91 -4.60
C MET A 237 -1.81 45.92 -3.53
N HIS A 238 -2.41 44.80 -3.93
CA HIS A 238 -2.74 43.70 -3.00
C HIS A 238 -1.51 43.12 -2.29
N LYS A 239 -0.30 43.29 -2.84
CA LYS A 239 0.95 42.89 -2.17
C LYS A 239 1.17 43.60 -0.84
N VAL A 240 0.60 44.81 -0.69
CA VAL A 240 0.60 45.55 0.60
C VAL A 240 -0.14 44.78 1.70
N LEU A 241 -1.04 43.86 1.34
CA LEU A 241 -1.76 43.00 2.28
C LEU A 241 -1.03 41.70 2.62
N GLU A 242 0.04 41.32 1.91
CA GLU A 242 0.79 40.09 2.21
C GLU A 242 1.31 40.09 3.66
N PRO A 243 1.94 41.17 4.18
CA PRO A 243 2.32 41.24 5.59
C PRO A 243 1.13 41.18 6.56
N VAL A 244 -0.04 41.70 6.17
CA VAL A 244 -1.28 41.61 6.98
C VAL A 244 -1.82 40.17 7.03
N LEU A 245 -1.64 39.39 5.96
CA LEU A 245 -1.95 37.96 5.98
C LEU A 245 -1.01 37.19 6.92
N VAL A 246 0.25 37.59 7.02
CA VAL A 246 1.19 37.02 8.00
C VAL A 246 0.69 37.28 9.43
N ILE A 247 0.16 38.48 9.72
CA ILE A 247 -0.48 38.77 11.02
C ILE A 247 -1.61 37.77 11.31
N SER A 248 -2.48 37.51 10.33
CA SER A 248 -3.57 36.54 10.47
C SER A 248 -3.07 35.12 10.79
N GLN A 249 -2.04 34.65 10.08
CA GLN A 249 -1.42 33.34 10.35
C GLN A 249 -0.81 33.28 11.75
N VAL A 250 -0.08 34.33 12.14
CA VAL A 250 0.56 34.41 13.46
C VAL A 250 -0.48 34.48 14.58
N LEU A 251 -1.58 35.20 14.42
CA LEU A 251 -2.65 35.24 15.43
C LEU A 251 -3.34 33.89 15.59
N ARG A 252 -3.51 33.11 14.52
CA ARG A 252 -3.99 31.72 14.62
C ARG A 252 -3.02 30.86 15.42
N GLU A 253 -1.74 30.87 15.06
CA GLU A 253 -0.72 30.07 15.76
C GLU A 253 -0.58 30.49 17.23
N TYR A 254 -0.58 31.80 17.51
CA TYR A 254 -0.55 32.34 18.87
C TYR A 254 -1.80 31.94 19.67
N SER A 255 -2.99 32.00 19.08
CA SER A 255 -4.25 31.61 19.76
C SER A 255 -4.25 30.16 20.21
N GLN A 256 -3.62 29.28 19.45
CA GLN A 256 -3.52 27.85 19.78
C GLN A 256 -2.59 27.58 20.96
N HIS A 257 -1.65 28.50 21.22
CA HIS A 257 -0.60 28.33 22.22
C HIS A 257 -0.61 29.39 23.32
N SER A 258 -1.57 30.32 23.33
CA SER A 258 -1.54 31.49 24.22
C SER A 258 -1.62 31.10 25.70
N GLU A 259 -2.45 30.12 26.06
CA GLU A 259 -2.55 29.66 27.45
C GLU A 259 -1.22 29.10 27.97
N ALA A 260 -0.57 28.28 27.14
CA ALA A 260 0.72 27.69 27.45
C ALA A 260 1.84 28.73 27.53
N LEU A 261 1.82 29.74 26.64
CA LEU A 261 2.80 30.82 26.67
C LEU A 261 2.64 31.72 27.90
N LEU A 262 1.39 32.00 28.29
CA LEU A 262 1.07 32.81 29.47
C LEU A 262 1.36 32.07 30.78
N SER A 263 1.41 30.74 30.79
CA SER A 263 1.82 29.95 31.96
C SER A 263 3.34 29.82 32.12
N VAL A 264 4.15 30.09 31.08
CA VAL A 264 5.62 29.99 31.13
C VAL A 264 6.25 30.69 32.36
N PRO A 265 5.88 31.94 32.74
CA PRO A 265 6.47 32.59 33.91
C PRO A 265 6.23 31.84 35.22
N SER A 266 5.03 31.27 35.42
CA SER A 266 4.70 30.51 36.63
C SER A 266 5.31 29.10 36.63
N LYS A 267 5.61 28.55 35.44
CA LYS A 267 6.25 27.25 35.24
C LYS A 267 7.78 27.31 35.07
N ARG A 268 8.39 28.49 35.21
CA ARG A 268 9.83 28.74 35.04
C ARG A 268 10.72 27.70 35.75
N SER A 269 10.45 27.38 37.02
CA SER A 269 11.27 26.41 37.76
C SER A 269 11.15 24.99 37.22
N ALA A 270 9.96 24.59 36.75
CA ALA A 270 9.74 23.29 36.13
C ALA A 270 10.43 23.20 34.76
N LEU A 271 10.41 24.27 33.97
CA LEU A 271 11.14 24.36 32.70
C LEU A 271 12.66 24.25 32.88
N LYS A 272 13.21 24.87 33.95
CA LYS A 272 14.63 24.72 34.31
C LYS A 272 14.96 23.28 34.67
N HIS A 273 14.13 22.63 35.48
CA HIS A 273 14.32 21.22 35.82
C HIS A 273 14.25 20.33 34.58
N GLU A 274 13.29 20.57 33.68
CA GLU A 274 13.18 19.85 32.41
C GLU A 274 14.45 20.02 31.57
N SER A 275 15.00 21.23 31.48
CA SER A 275 16.26 21.45 30.76
C SER A 275 17.46 20.70 31.37
N ASP A 276 17.52 20.58 32.70
CA ASP A 276 18.56 19.79 33.39
C ASP A 276 18.46 18.29 33.06
N VAL A 277 17.28 17.79 32.66
CA VAL A 277 17.05 16.41 32.20
C VAL A 277 17.35 16.27 30.71
N LEU A 278 16.90 17.21 29.88
CA LEU A 278 17.04 17.15 28.42
C LEU A 278 18.49 17.32 27.94
N LEU A 279 19.30 18.16 28.58
CA LEU A 279 20.68 18.41 28.16
C LEU A 279 21.58 17.15 28.24
N PRO A 280 21.58 16.37 29.34
CA PRO A 280 22.27 15.08 29.38
C PRO A 280 21.77 14.08 28.32
N ILE A 281 20.47 14.08 28.02
CA ILE A 281 19.90 13.21 26.97
C ILE A 281 20.43 13.65 25.59
N ALA A 282 20.44 14.96 25.30
CA ALA A 282 20.98 15.51 24.06
C ALA A 282 22.47 15.17 23.89
N ALA A 283 23.26 15.23 24.97
CA ALA A 283 24.67 14.84 24.95
C ALA A 283 24.90 13.36 24.58
N ASN A 284 23.89 12.50 24.72
CA ASN A 284 23.92 11.11 24.24
C ASN A 284 23.55 10.96 22.75
N TYR A 285 23.68 12.01 21.92
CA TYR A 285 23.35 11.97 20.48
C TYR A 285 23.98 10.80 19.72
N GLN A 286 25.17 10.34 20.12
CA GLN A 286 25.83 9.18 19.51
C GLN A 286 25.04 7.88 19.70
N LEU A 287 24.32 7.73 20.82
CA LEU A 287 23.42 6.60 21.08
C LEU A 287 22.29 6.59 20.05
N PHE A 288 21.59 7.72 19.89
CA PHE A 288 20.52 7.86 18.90
C PHE A 288 21.03 7.62 17.47
N SER A 289 22.22 8.14 17.14
CA SER A 289 22.84 7.94 15.84
C SER A 289 23.08 6.46 15.55
N ARG A 290 23.75 5.73 16.47
CA ARG A 290 24.01 4.30 16.33
C ARG A 290 22.73 3.48 16.21
N VAL A 291 21.76 3.71 17.09
CA VAL A 291 20.48 2.99 17.05
C VAL A 291 19.75 3.24 15.73
N SER A 292 19.65 4.49 15.27
CA SER A 292 18.98 4.80 14.00
C SER A 292 19.66 4.12 12.79
N ALA A 293 21.00 4.11 12.74
CA ALA A 293 21.75 3.45 11.67
C ALA A 293 21.57 1.93 11.69
N SER A 294 21.58 1.34 12.88
CA SER A 294 21.41 -0.10 13.07
C SER A 294 19.98 -0.55 12.73
N LEU A 295 18.97 0.21 13.14
CA LEU A 295 17.58 -0.05 12.77
C LEU A 295 17.34 0.13 11.27
N ASN A 296 17.92 1.16 10.65
CA ASN A 296 17.84 1.34 9.20
C ASN A 296 18.46 0.17 8.45
N THR A 297 19.61 -0.31 8.91
CA THR A 297 20.27 -1.50 8.35
C THR A 297 19.38 -2.73 8.49
N THR A 298 18.81 -2.95 9.68
CA THR A 298 17.88 -4.06 9.95
C THR A 298 16.65 -4.00 9.06
N TYR A 299 16.07 -2.81 8.89
CA TYR A 299 14.93 -2.58 8.02
C TYR A 299 15.24 -2.89 6.55
N MET A 300 16.42 -2.49 6.06
CA MET A 300 16.83 -2.80 4.68
C MET A 300 17.01 -4.31 4.47
N TYR A 301 17.65 -5.01 5.41
CA TYR A 301 17.75 -6.47 5.34
C TYR A 301 16.39 -7.15 5.43
N ALA A 302 15.52 -6.68 6.32
CA ALA A 302 14.17 -7.15 6.46
C ALA A 302 13.37 -7.01 5.15
N ALA A 303 13.46 -5.86 4.49
CA ALA A 303 12.80 -5.58 3.21
C ALA A 303 13.29 -6.52 2.08
N ASP A 304 14.59 -6.83 2.05
CA ASP A 304 15.18 -7.77 1.09
C ASP A 304 14.73 -9.23 1.30
N VAL A 305 14.29 -9.58 2.51
CA VAL A 305 13.84 -10.93 2.89
C VAL A 305 12.32 -11.07 2.77
N VAL A 306 11.59 -10.00 2.48
CA VAL A 306 10.15 -10.08 2.20
C VAL A 306 9.95 -10.86 0.89
N PRO A 307 9.09 -11.90 0.87
CA PRO A 307 8.77 -12.66 -0.33
C PRO A 307 8.34 -11.74 -1.48
N GLN A 308 9.21 -11.56 -2.46
CA GLN A 308 8.82 -11.11 -3.79
C GLN A 308 8.10 -12.29 -4.43
N ARG A 309 6.90 -12.10 -4.97
CA ARG A 309 6.12 -13.16 -5.65
C ARG A 309 6.88 -13.66 -6.90
N TYR A 310 7.90 -14.49 -6.70
CA TYR A 310 8.62 -15.19 -7.74
C TYR A 310 8.99 -16.58 -7.21
N ILE A 311 8.32 -17.59 -7.76
CA ILE A 311 8.45 -19.00 -7.36
C ILE A 311 9.21 -19.71 -8.49
N ARG A 312 10.36 -20.33 -8.19
CA ARG A 312 11.13 -21.13 -9.16
C ARG A 312 10.89 -22.65 -9.04
N THR A 313 10.37 -23.15 -7.92
CA THR A 313 9.88 -24.53 -7.75
C THR A 313 8.44 -24.59 -8.18
N ARG A 314 8.25 -24.90 -9.45
CA ARG A 314 6.95 -25.38 -9.92
C ARG A 314 6.57 -26.76 -9.36
N GLU A 315 7.46 -27.44 -8.62
CA GLU A 315 7.38 -28.89 -8.39
C GLU A 315 7.02 -29.31 -6.95
N PHE A 316 6.72 -28.35 -6.06
CA PHE A 316 6.07 -28.62 -4.77
C PHE A 316 4.84 -27.74 -4.63
N SER A 317 3.67 -28.29 -5.02
CA SER A 317 2.38 -27.60 -4.93
C SER A 317 2.06 -27.02 -3.54
N LYS A 318 2.61 -27.63 -2.47
CA LYS A 318 2.48 -27.22 -1.05
C LYS A 318 3.84 -27.06 -0.34
N ARG A 319 4.93 -26.81 -1.09
CA ARG A 319 6.28 -26.43 -0.61
C ARG A 319 6.84 -27.33 0.51
N ILE A 320 7.08 -26.77 1.70
CA ILE A 320 7.63 -27.46 2.89
C ILE A 320 6.76 -28.66 3.28
N LYS A 321 5.43 -28.55 3.15
CA LYS A 321 4.53 -29.66 3.49
C LYS A 321 4.75 -30.86 2.57
N ASP A 322 4.93 -30.61 1.28
CA ASP A 322 5.21 -31.69 0.32
C ASP A 322 6.64 -32.22 0.49
N TYR A 323 7.61 -31.35 0.79
CA TYR A 323 9.01 -31.75 1.03
C TYR A 323 9.19 -32.70 2.22
N VAL A 324 8.32 -32.66 3.24
CA VAL A 324 8.39 -33.61 4.38
C VAL A 324 7.51 -34.83 4.17
N ARG A 325 6.49 -34.72 3.31
CA ARG A 325 5.48 -35.77 3.11
C ARG A 325 6.03 -37.02 2.41
N PHE A 326 7.10 -36.90 1.61
CA PHE A 326 7.65 -38.05 0.87
C PHE A 326 7.96 -39.26 1.76
N THR A 327 8.35 -39.04 3.02
CA THR A 327 8.61 -40.11 3.99
C THR A 327 7.35 -40.95 4.29
N LYS A 328 6.20 -40.28 4.44
CA LYS A 328 4.91 -40.96 4.59
C LYS A 328 4.45 -41.58 3.28
N ASP A 329 4.75 -40.93 2.16
CA ASP A 329 4.39 -41.41 0.83
C ASP A 329 5.09 -42.73 0.47
N ILE A 330 6.39 -42.87 0.80
CA ILE A 330 7.14 -44.14 0.63
C ILE A 330 6.50 -45.29 1.42
N GLN A 331 5.92 -44.97 2.59
CA GLN A 331 5.24 -45.95 3.44
C GLN A 331 3.78 -46.22 3.07
N SER A 332 3.22 -45.47 2.11
CA SER A 332 1.84 -45.64 1.68
C SER A 332 1.62 -47.01 1.03
N GLU A 333 0.41 -47.56 1.18
CA GLU A 333 0.03 -48.82 0.55
C GLU A 333 0.16 -48.73 -0.98
N TRP A 334 -0.27 -47.61 -1.57
CA TRP A 334 -0.15 -47.40 -3.01
C TRP A 334 1.31 -47.46 -3.49
N PHE A 335 2.26 -46.82 -2.79
CA PHE A 335 3.67 -46.87 -3.18
C PHE A 335 4.24 -48.28 -3.03
N LYS A 336 3.93 -48.96 -1.92
CA LYS A 336 4.37 -50.34 -1.66
C LYS A 336 3.85 -51.30 -2.73
N GLU A 337 2.61 -51.14 -3.15
CA GLU A 337 1.96 -52.01 -4.12
C GLU A 337 2.40 -51.69 -5.56
N LYS A 338 2.21 -50.44 -5.99
CA LYS A 338 2.35 -50.06 -7.41
C LYS A 338 3.80 -49.78 -7.83
N ILE A 339 4.67 -49.41 -6.88
CA ILE A 339 6.08 -49.04 -7.15
C ILE A 339 7.03 -50.11 -6.64
N ALA A 340 6.93 -50.48 -5.36
CA ALA A 340 7.85 -51.45 -4.75
C ALA A 340 7.44 -52.92 -4.96
N ASP A 341 6.27 -53.20 -5.56
CA ASP A 341 5.77 -54.57 -5.80
C ASP A 341 5.81 -55.46 -4.54
N GLY A 342 5.41 -54.87 -3.40
CA GLY A 342 5.41 -55.50 -2.07
C GLY A 342 6.79 -55.68 -1.43
N LYS A 343 7.88 -55.21 -2.05
CA LYS A 343 9.24 -55.25 -1.48
C LYS A 343 9.40 -54.29 -0.31
N ASP A 344 10.43 -54.53 0.50
CA ASP A 344 10.80 -53.63 1.59
C ASP A 344 11.24 -52.27 1.05
N VAL A 345 10.57 -51.21 1.50
CA VAL A 345 10.84 -49.82 1.10
C VAL A 345 11.93 -49.17 1.95
N LYS A 346 12.34 -49.80 3.05
CA LYS A 346 13.35 -49.27 3.97
C LYS A 346 14.70 -48.91 3.29
N PRO A 347 15.22 -49.66 2.30
CA PRO A 347 16.42 -49.25 1.59
C PRO A 347 16.29 -47.90 0.88
N LEU A 348 15.10 -47.55 0.37
CA LEU A 348 14.84 -46.25 -0.24
C LEU A 348 14.76 -45.14 0.82
N GLU A 349 14.15 -45.43 1.96
CA GLU A 349 14.10 -44.49 3.10
C GLU A 349 15.51 -44.19 3.63
N ASP A 350 16.30 -45.23 3.88
CA ASP A 350 17.69 -45.11 4.33
C ASP A 350 18.53 -44.34 3.29
N ALA A 351 18.29 -44.61 1.99
CA ALA A 351 18.92 -43.85 0.91
C ALA A 351 18.48 -42.39 0.86
N LEU A 352 17.32 -42.01 1.41
CA LEU A 352 16.78 -40.64 1.45
C LEU A 352 16.92 -39.95 2.82
N GLU A 353 17.70 -40.53 3.73
CA GLU A 353 17.85 -40.08 5.12
C GLU A 353 18.27 -38.60 5.21
N HIS A 354 19.12 -38.12 4.30
CA HIS A 354 19.54 -36.72 4.28
C HIS A 354 18.39 -35.76 3.96
N SER A 355 17.60 -36.08 2.93
CA SER A 355 16.40 -35.30 2.60
C SER A 355 15.40 -35.32 3.75
N ARG A 356 15.28 -36.46 4.48
CA ARG A 356 14.42 -36.55 5.67
C ARG A 356 14.89 -35.62 6.77
N VAL A 357 16.17 -35.69 7.16
CA VAL A 357 16.75 -34.85 8.22
C VAL A 357 16.65 -33.36 7.88
N LEU A 358 16.88 -32.99 6.61
CA LEU A 358 16.69 -31.62 6.14
C LEU A 358 15.22 -31.21 6.25
N GLY A 359 14.30 -32.06 5.82
CA GLY A 359 12.85 -31.81 5.88
C GLY A 359 12.34 -31.57 7.29
N GLU A 360 12.79 -32.37 8.26
CA GLU A 360 12.43 -32.19 9.67
C GLU A 360 12.91 -30.85 10.24
N LYS A 361 14.11 -30.41 9.86
CA LYS A 361 14.63 -29.10 10.29
C LYS A 361 13.89 -27.94 9.61
N VAL A 362 13.65 -28.03 8.31
CA VAL A 362 12.88 -27.01 7.56
C VAL A 362 11.45 -26.90 8.13
N SER A 363 10.78 -28.01 8.44
CA SER A 363 9.44 -28.00 9.02
C SER A 363 9.37 -27.41 10.42
N ARG A 364 10.40 -27.63 11.26
CA ARG A 364 10.51 -26.93 12.55
C ARG A 364 10.65 -25.42 12.37
N MET A 365 11.35 -24.99 11.31
CA MET A 365 11.56 -23.57 11.02
C MET A 365 10.34 -22.90 10.39
N ASP A 366 9.51 -23.63 9.64
CA ASP A 366 8.33 -23.11 8.93
C ASP A 366 7.43 -22.22 9.81
N LYS A 367 7.06 -22.68 11.00
CA LYS A 367 6.22 -21.88 11.93
C LYS A 367 6.91 -20.59 12.39
N ARG A 368 8.22 -20.64 12.63
CA ARG A 368 9.01 -19.47 13.03
C ARG A 368 9.16 -18.49 11.88
N TRP A 369 9.34 -19.01 10.66
CA TRP A 369 9.40 -18.25 9.43
C TRP A 369 8.09 -17.50 9.17
N ILE A 370 6.95 -18.17 9.25
CA ILE A 370 5.64 -17.54 9.11
C ILE A 370 5.44 -16.42 10.13
N ASN A 371 5.76 -16.67 11.40
CA ASN A 371 5.66 -15.65 12.45
C ASN A 371 6.63 -14.47 12.19
N PHE A 372 7.82 -14.74 11.67
CA PHE A 372 8.75 -13.69 11.25
C PHE A 372 8.18 -12.84 10.11
N LEU A 373 7.59 -13.47 9.09
CA LEU A 373 6.93 -12.76 8.00
C LEU A 373 5.75 -11.92 8.47
N ASP A 374 4.93 -12.42 9.40
CA ASP A 374 3.81 -11.67 9.98
C ASP A 374 4.30 -10.40 10.69
N ILE A 375 5.37 -10.52 11.50
CA ILE A 375 5.98 -9.38 12.20
C ILE A 375 6.60 -8.41 11.20
N LEU A 376 7.34 -8.91 10.20
CA LEU A 376 7.90 -8.09 9.13
C LEU A 376 6.82 -7.31 8.40
N HIS A 377 5.70 -7.95 8.08
CA HIS A 377 4.59 -7.32 7.37
C HIS A 377 3.97 -6.19 8.18
N ILE A 378 3.76 -6.38 9.49
CA ILE A 378 3.29 -5.32 10.40
C ILE A 378 4.27 -4.14 10.41
N VAL A 379 5.57 -4.45 10.51
CA VAL A 379 6.62 -3.44 10.63
C VAL A 379 6.82 -2.64 9.35
N THR A 380 6.67 -3.28 8.18
CA THR A 380 6.96 -2.67 6.87
C THR A 380 5.76 -1.93 6.29
N ARG A 381 4.53 -2.40 6.52
CA ARG A 381 3.32 -1.81 5.91
C ARG A 381 2.83 -0.55 6.61
N ASP A 382 3.00 -0.45 7.93
CA ASP A 382 2.43 0.65 8.72
C ASP A 382 3.30 1.92 8.71
N HIS A 383 4.42 1.96 7.98
CA HIS A 383 5.46 3.02 7.98
C HIS A 383 6.04 3.39 9.36
N SER A 384 5.49 2.82 10.43
CA SER A 384 5.78 3.08 11.84
C SER A 384 7.27 2.95 12.18
N LEU A 385 7.97 1.96 11.62
CA LEU A 385 9.40 1.81 11.83
C LEU A 385 10.23 2.85 11.06
N VAL A 386 9.83 3.21 9.83
CA VAL A 386 10.52 4.24 9.04
C VAL A 386 10.40 5.58 9.74
N ASP A 387 9.21 5.90 10.25
CA ASP A 387 8.95 7.11 11.03
C ASP A 387 9.76 7.11 12.32
N ALA A 388 9.87 5.97 13.01
CA ALA A 388 10.72 5.81 14.19
C ALA A 388 12.20 6.05 13.88
N ILE A 389 12.72 5.42 12.82
CA ILE A 389 14.11 5.58 12.36
C ILE A 389 14.38 7.05 12.05
N SER A 390 13.47 7.71 11.33
CA SER A 390 13.60 9.13 10.98
C SER A 390 13.58 10.04 12.20
N SER A 391 12.73 9.75 13.18
CA SER A 391 12.60 10.48 14.43
C SER A 391 13.83 10.34 15.31
N ILE A 392 14.34 9.11 15.49
CA ILE A 392 15.59 8.84 16.23
C ILE A 392 16.78 9.51 15.52
N LYS A 393 16.83 9.48 14.19
CA LYS A 393 17.87 10.16 13.41
C LYS A 393 17.80 11.69 13.58
N SER A 394 16.61 12.26 13.63
CA SER A 394 16.40 13.68 13.94
C SER A 394 16.86 14.02 15.35
N LEU A 395 16.56 13.18 16.34
CA LEU A 395 17.10 13.34 17.70
C LEU A 395 18.62 13.30 17.73
N ALA A 396 19.26 12.41 16.98
CA ALA A 396 20.71 12.36 16.91
C ALA A 396 21.29 13.70 16.39
N LYS A 397 20.76 14.21 15.28
CA LYS A 397 21.21 15.48 14.71
C LYS A 397 20.97 16.66 15.66
N ASN A 398 19.77 16.76 16.23
CA ASN A 398 19.42 17.83 17.15
C ASN A 398 20.26 17.75 18.43
N GLY A 399 20.48 16.55 18.96
CA GLY A 399 21.31 16.33 20.15
C GLY A 399 22.77 16.75 19.93
N GLU A 400 23.33 16.48 18.74
CA GLU A 400 24.68 16.93 18.37
C GLU A 400 24.81 18.46 18.42
N GLU A 401 23.86 19.18 17.83
CA GLU A 401 23.83 20.66 17.89
C GLU A 401 23.69 21.22 19.32
N LEU A 402 23.14 20.43 20.24
CA LEU A 402 22.84 20.83 21.61
C LEU A 402 23.89 20.36 22.62
N ALA A 403 24.79 19.45 22.25
CA ALA A 403 25.73 18.78 23.16
C ALA A 403 26.69 19.75 23.87
N GLU A 404 26.96 20.93 23.28
CA GLU A 404 27.84 21.94 23.84
C GLU A 404 27.14 22.85 24.88
N ILE A 405 25.82 22.81 24.97
CA ILE A 405 25.04 23.64 25.89
C ILE A 405 25.15 23.04 27.31
N LYS A 406 25.86 23.74 28.19
CA LYS A 406 26.09 23.30 29.57
C LYS A 406 25.03 23.79 30.56
N ASP A 407 24.43 24.94 30.28
CA ASP A 407 23.41 25.55 31.13
C ASP A 407 22.44 26.36 30.27
N LEU A 408 21.15 26.21 30.54
CA LEU A 408 20.06 26.90 29.84
C LEU A 408 19.25 27.79 30.79
N LYS A 409 19.53 27.76 32.10
CA LYS A 409 18.74 28.46 33.13
C LYS A 409 18.67 29.97 32.91
N PRO A 410 19.76 30.69 32.58
CA PRO A 410 19.70 32.13 32.29
C PRO A 410 18.84 32.42 31.07
N SER A 411 18.99 31.62 30.01
CA SER A 411 18.22 31.78 28.78
C SER A 411 16.72 31.52 29.00
N ILE A 412 16.36 30.54 29.84
CA ILE A 412 14.97 30.31 30.26
C ILE A 412 14.43 31.50 31.04
N ASP A 413 15.24 32.12 31.91
CA ASP A 413 14.83 33.34 32.61
C ASP A 413 14.54 34.47 31.62
N THR A 414 15.40 34.65 30.62
CA THR A 414 15.19 35.64 29.54
C THR A 414 13.87 35.41 28.81
N VAL A 415 13.60 34.18 28.36
CA VAL A 415 12.35 33.83 27.66
C VAL A 415 11.15 34.06 28.59
N ALA A 416 11.20 33.57 29.82
CA ALA A 416 10.13 33.70 30.79
C ALA A 416 9.86 35.16 31.19
N THR A 417 10.87 36.03 31.18
CA THR A 417 10.68 37.47 31.39
C THR A 417 10.05 38.12 30.16
N ALA A 418 10.52 37.79 28.95
CA ALA A 418 10.00 38.37 27.72
C ALA A 418 8.51 38.07 27.51
N VAL A 419 8.05 36.85 27.86
CA VAL A 419 6.64 36.46 27.68
C VAL A 419 5.68 37.04 28.74
N GLN A 420 6.17 37.67 29.81
CA GLN A 420 5.30 38.29 30.84
C GLN A 420 4.44 39.43 30.28
N SER A 421 4.87 40.08 29.20
CA SER A 421 4.11 41.14 28.54
C SER A 421 3.01 40.63 27.60
N LEU A 422 2.95 39.31 27.35
CA LEU A 422 1.93 38.73 26.49
C LEU A 422 0.55 38.81 27.15
N LYS A 423 -0.49 38.91 26.32
CA LYS A 423 -1.90 38.93 26.73
C LYS A 423 -2.74 38.00 25.89
N HIS A 424 -3.86 37.54 26.44
CA HIS A 424 -4.87 36.83 25.67
C HIS A 424 -5.39 37.71 24.53
N ILE A 425 -5.80 37.08 23.43
CA ILE A 425 -6.52 37.75 22.36
C ILE A 425 -7.93 38.06 22.88
N THR A 426 -8.24 39.34 23.08
CA THR A 426 -9.54 39.81 23.59
C THR A 426 -10.49 40.26 22.48
N CYS A 427 -9.96 40.63 21.32
CA CYS A 427 -10.71 40.95 20.13
C CYS A 427 -11.12 39.67 19.36
N ALA A 428 -12.12 39.77 18.47
CA ALA A 428 -12.46 38.71 17.52
C ALA A 428 -11.71 38.96 16.19
N PRO A 429 -10.65 38.18 15.84
CA PRO A 429 -9.89 38.42 14.62
C PRO A 429 -10.74 38.07 13.38
N PRO A 430 -10.91 38.99 12.42
CA PRO A 430 -11.78 38.80 11.25
C PRO A 430 -11.04 38.03 10.15
N PHE A 431 -10.79 36.75 10.41
CA PHE A 431 -9.94 35.92 9.57
C PHE A 431 -10.50 35.72 8.16
N ASP A 432 -11.81 35.48 8.05
CA ASP A 432 -12.48 35.16 6.80
C ASP A 432 -12.73 36.43 5.99
N GLU A 433 -13.10 37.53 6.66
CA GLU A 433 -13.28 38.84 6.05
C GLU A 433 -11.96 39.37 5.48
N LEU A 434 -10.83 39.15 6.16
CA LEU A 434 -9.52 39.52 5.63
C LEU A 434 -9.16 38.72 4.37
N GLN A 435 -9.49 37.42 4.32
CA GLN A 435 -9.28 36.62 3.11
C GLN A 435 -10.14 37.11 1.94
N GLN A 436 -11.38 37.54 2.21
CA GLN A 436 -12.25 38.15 1.20
C GLN A 436 -11.68 39.47 0.69
N VAL A 437 -11.18 40.34 1.59
CA VAL A 437 -10.52 41.59 1.23
C VAL A 437 -9.28 41.34 0.37
N TYR A 438 -8.45 40.36 0.74
CA TYR A 438 -7.27 40.00 -0.06
C TYR A 438 -7.64 39.47 -1.44
N ALA A 439 -8.60 38.55 -1.52
CA ALA A 439 -9.07 37.98 -2.79
C ALA A 439 -9.67 39.06 -3.70
N TYR A 440 -10.41 40.03 -3.12
CA TYR A 440 -10.95 41.17 -3.84
C TYR A 440 -9.84 42.07 -4.38
N ALA A 441 -8.88 42.47 -3.55
CA ALA A 441 -7.77 43.32 -3.95
C ALA A 441 -6.89 42.66 -5.03
N LYS A 442 -6.64 41.35 -4.91
CA LYS A 442 -5.86 40.56 -5.89
C LYS A 442 -6.55 40.49 -7.24
N ASN A 443 -7.87 40.34 -7.25
CA ASN A 443 -8.66 40.19 -8.47
C ASN A 443 -9.37 41.48 -8.87
N ILE A 444 -8.91 42.65 -8.40
CA ILE A 444 -9.65 43.91 -8.53
C ILE A 444 -10.03 44.18 -10.00
N LEU A 445 -9.13 43.90 -10.94
CA LEU A 445 -9.37 44.06 -12.40
C LEU A 445 -10.53 43.21 -12.93
N GLN A 446 -10.85 42.09 -12.28
CA GLN A 446 -11.96 41.19 -12.62
C GLN A 446 -13.22 41.47 -11.78
N THR A 447 -13.07 42.08 -10.60
CA THR A 447 -14.14 42.25 -9.60
C THR A 447 -14.66 43.68 -9.46
N VAL A 448 -14.16 44.67 -10.22
CA VAL A 448 -14.62 46.09 -10.16
C VAL A 448 -16.14 46.26 -10.30
N ILE A 449 -16.85 45.23 -10.80
CA ILE A 449 -18.29 45.21 -11.04
C ILE A 449 -19.13 44.79 -9.80
N LYS A 450 -18.49 44.39 -8.69
CA LYS A 450 -19.14 43.97 -7.43
C LYS A 450 -18.85 44.95 -6.27
N ASP A 451 -19.77 45.02 -5.32
CA ASP A 451 -19.63 45.82 -4.09
C ASP A 451 -18.31 45.48 -3.38
N ALA A 452 -17.57 46.52 -2.98
CA ALA A 452 -16.30 46.35 -2.30
C ALA A 452 -16.51 45.75 -0.90
N PRO A 453 -15.68 44.78 -0.46
CA PRO A 453 -15.79 44.20 0.87
C PRO A 453 -15.42 45.22 1.95
N ASP A 454 -15.78 44.93 3.19
CA ASP A 454 -15.41 45.79 4.31
C ASP A 454 -13.90 45.66 4.65
N PHE A 455 -13.17 46.74 4.42
CA PHE A 455 -11.75 46.86 4.71
C PHE A 455 -11.45 47.12 6.20
N THR A 456 -12.45 47.31 7.06
CA THR A 456 -12.24 47.45 8.52
C THR A 456 -11.54 46.24 9.11
N SER A 457 -11.70 45.06 8.50
CA SER A 457 -11.03 43.81 8.87
C SER A 457 -9.51 43.93 8.97
N ILE A 458 -8.87 44.75 8.12
CA ILE A 458 -7.43 45.03 8.18
C ILE A 458 -7.05 45.71 9.50
N LYS A 459 -7.74 46.80 9.85
CA LYS A 459 -7.48 47.55 11.09
C LYS A 459 -7.79 46.73 12.32
N THR A 460 -8.89 45.96 12.29
CA THR A 460 -9.24 45.04 13.38
C THR A 460 -8.15 43.99 13.59
N MET A 461 -7.61 43.40 12.51
CA MET A 461 -6.51 42.43 12.58
C MET A 461 -5.21 43.04 13.16
N GLN A 462 -4.86 44.25 12.73
CA GLN A 462 -3.71 44.99 13.25
C GLN A 462 -3.86 45.34 14.73
N SER A 463 -5.04 45.83 15.13
CA SER A 463 -5.37 46.13 16.54
C SER A 463 -5.31 44.87 17.40
N CYS A 464 -5.86 43.77 16.92
CA CYS A 464 -5.77 42.47 17.58
C CYS A 464 -4.33 42.07 17.90
N LEU A 465 -3.42 42.17 16.93
CA LEU A 465 -2.01 41.89 17.17
C LEU A 465 -1.38 42.85 18.19
N LYS A 466 -1.66 44.16 18.10
CA LYS A 466 -1.14 45.17 19.03
C LYS A 466 -1.55 44.87 20.48
N GLU A 467 -2.80 44.45 20.70
CA GLU A 467 -3.34 44.12 22.03
C GLU A 467 -2.60 42.96 22.71
N THR A 468 -2.10 41.99 21.94
CA THR A 468 -1.41 40.81 22.50
C THR A 468 -0.05 41.11 23.13
N GLY A 469 0.59 42.23 22.79
CA GLY A 469 1.98 42.51 23.17
C GLY A 469 3.03 41.66 22.44
N LEU A 470 2.63 40.79 21.50
CA LEU A 470 3.49 39.80 20.86
C LEU A 470 4.69 40.42 20.15
N VAL A 471 4.50 41.46 19.33
CA VAL A 471 5.60 42.12 18.60
C VAL A 471 6.67 42.67 19.55
N GLY A 472 6.27 43.23 20.70
CA GLY A 472 7.19 43.70 21.73
C GLY A 472 8.00 42.55 22.34
N THR A 473 7.32 41.45 22.67
CA THR A 473 7.95 40.21 23.16
C THR A 473 8.97 39.65 22.15
N LEU A 474 8.62 39.59 20.87
CA LEU A 474 9.50 39.08 19.82
C LEU A 474 10.76 39.95 19.64
N LYS A 475 10.64 41.28 19.76
CA LYS A 475 11.80 42.20 19.74
C LYS A 475 12.76 41.93 20.89
N LEU A 476 12.22 41.73 22.10
CA LEU A 476 13.04 41.37 23.27
C LEU A 476 13.79 40.06 23.02
N LEU A 477 13.11 39.05 22.48
CA LEU A 477 13.72 37.77 22.14
C LEU A 477 14.76 37.89 21.02
N GLN A 478 14.53 38.71 20.00
CA GLN A 478 15.50 38.99 18.94
C GLN A 478 16.76 39.67 19.49
N SER A 479 16.62 40.61 20.42
CA SER A 479 17.77 41.26 21.07
C SER A 479 18.59 40.31 21.94
N ALA A 480 17.95 39.27 22.51
CA ALA A 480 18.60 38.20 23.25
C ALA A 480 19.17 37.07 22.35
N ASN A 481 19.00 37.19 21.04
CA ASN A 481 19.27 36.23 19.95
C ASN A 481 19.65 34.80 20.39
N ASN A 482 20.94 34.59 20.70
CA ASN A 482 21.53 33.29 21.04
C ASN A 482 20.85 32.57 22.22
N ASP A 483 20.31 33.29 23.20
CA ASP A 483 19.67 32.68 24.38
C ASP A 483 18.31 32.09 24.04
N SER A 484 17.46 32.84 23.33
CA SER A 484 16.11 32.39 22.97
C SER A 484 16.11 31.20 22.02
N ASP A 485 17.04 31.19 21.05
CA ASP A 485 17.12 30.12 20.05
C ASP A 485 17.59 28.80 20.68
N ARG A 486 18.53 28.87 21.64
CA ARG A 486 18.96 27.70 22.42
C ARG A 486 17.80 27.08 23.19
N VAL A 487 16.96 27.91 23.83
CA VAL A 487 15.78 27.45 24.56
C VAL A 487 14.78 26.77 23.61
N GLY A 488 14.50 27.39 22.47
CA GLY A 488 13.65 26.83 21.43
C GLY A 488 14.14 25.46 20.95
N LYS A 489 15.44 25.33 20.64
CA LYS A 489 16.03 24.07 20.16
C LYS A 489 15.99 22.95 21.21
N VAL A 490 16.33 23.22 22.47
CA VAL A 490 16.29 22.21 23.55
C VAL A 490 14.86 21.71 23.78
N PHE A 491 13.88 22.61 23.82
CA PHE A 491 12.49 22.21 24.03
C PHE A 491 11.84 21.59 22.79
N HIS A 492 12.30 21.95 21.58
CA HIS A 492 11.94 21.22 20.37
C HIS A 492 12.49 19.79 20.41
N PHE A 493 13.74 19.60 20.84
CA PHE A 493 14.33 18.27 21.07
C PHE A 493 13.50 17.46 22.08
N GLY A 494 13.11 18.06 23.22
CA GLY A 494 12.22 17.42 24.19
C GLY A 494 10.85 17.02 23.62
N SER A 495 10.23 17.90 22.83
CA SER A 495 8.96 17.59 22.13
C SER A 495 9.13 16.39 21.19
N ASN A 496 10.22 16.35 20.42
CA ASN A 496 10.51 15.25 19.51
C ASN A 496 10.72 13.92 20.26
N ILE A 497 11.27 13.93 21.49
CA ILE A 497 11.36 12.73 22.33
C ILE A 497 9.95 12.30 22.79
N HIS A 498 9.08 13.23 23.15
CA HIS A 498 7.71 12.90 23.57
C HIS A 498 6.82 12.40 22.43
N GLU A 499 7.11 12.80 21.20
CA GLU A 499 6.42 12.34 19.98
C GLU A 499 6.90 10.95 19.53
N LEU A 500 8.09 10.51 19.97
CA LEU A 500 8.51 9.12 19.81
C LEU A 500 7.63 8.20 20.66
N GLU A 501 6.66 7.55 20.01
CA GLU A 501 5.80 6.61 20.71
C GLU A 501 6.61 5.41 21.23
N PRO A 502 6.39 4.99 22.50
CA PRO A 502 7.05 3.81 23.05
C PRO A 502 6.80 2.53 22.23
N VAL A 503 5.68 2.49 21.51
CA VAL A 503 5.32 1.38 20.61
C VAL A 503 6.34 1.23 19.51
N TYR A 504 6.81 2.32 18.91
CA TYR A 504 7.76 2.28 17.80
C TYR A 504 9.14 1.78 18.20
N VAL A 505 9.63 2.20 19.37
CA VAL A 505 10.91 1.69 19.89
C VAL A 505 10.77 0.24 20.37
N SER A 506 9.57 -0.17 20.84
CA SER A 506 9.29 -1.58 21.14
C SER A 506 9.26 -2.46 19.88
N LEU A 507 8.75 -1.92 18.77
CA LEU A 507 8.67 -2.60 17.48
C LEU A 507 10.07 -2.81 16.89
N ALA A 508 10.92 -1.79 16.97
CA ALA A 508 12.34 -1.88 16.63
C ALA A 508 13.05 -3.02 17.39
N ARG A 509 12.78 -3.17 18.69
CA ARG A 509 13.30 -4.29 19.49
C ARG A 509 12.77 -5.64 19.01
N VAL A 510 11.46 -5.75 18.77
CA VAL A 510 10.85 -6.99 18.30
C VAL A 510 11.48 -7.41 16.97
N LEU A 511 11.67 -6.48 16.04
CA LEU A 511 12.31 -6.77 14.76
C LEU A 511 13.75 -7.31 14.96
N VAL A 512 14.54 -6.65 15.81
CA VAL A 512 15.90 -7.10 16.14
C VAL A 512 15.91 -8.51 16.74
N ASP A 513 15.02 -8.79 17.68
CA ASP A 513 14.95 -10.10 18.34
C ASP A 513 14.59 -11.20 17.35
N VAL A 514 13.60 -10.95 16.49
CA VAL A 514 13.16 -11.95 15.50
C VAL A 514 14.20 -12.14 14.39
N MET A 515 14.85 -11.08 13.92
CA MET A 515 15.96 -11.19 12.95
C MET A 515 17.11 -12.03 13.50
N ASN A 516 17.45 -11.87 14.78
CA ASN A 516 18.49 -12.68 15.44
C ASN A 516 18.05 -14.15 15.59
N GLU A 517 16.81 -14.39 16.03
CA GLU A 517 16.28 -15.77 16.09
C GLU A 517 16.33 -16.44 14.71
N MET A 518 15.95 -15.70 13.67
CA MET A 518 15.90 -16.23 12.33
C MET A 518 17.29 -16.53 11.76
N LYS A 519 18.26 -15.65 12.02
CA LYS A 519 19.67 -15.89 11.71
C LYS A 519 20.17 -17.20 12.32
N GLU A 520 19.96 -17.42 13.62
CA GLU A 520 20.42 -18.65 14.30
C GLU A 520 19.82 -19.90 13.65
N ASN A 521 18.53 -19.86 13.28
CA ASN A 521 17.88 -20.97 12.58
C ASN A 521 18.48 -21.20 11.17
N VAL A 522 18.78 -20.14 10.42
CA VAL A 522 19.43 -20.24 9.10
C VAL A 522 20.86 -20.78 9.21
N VAL A 523 21.62 -20.35 10.22
CA VAL A 523 22.98 -20.86 10.49
C VAL A 523 22.94 -22.37 10.74
N ASP A 524 22.01 -22.85 11.58
CA ASP A 524 21.85 -24.28 11.85
C ASP A 524 21.51 -25.08 10.58
N LEU A 525 20.64 -24.55 9.71
CA LEU A 525 20.29 -25.20 8.44
C LEU A 525 21.47 -25.24 7.45
N VAL A 526 22.14 -24.10 7.23
CA VAL A 526 23.27 -24.02 6.29
C VAL A 526 24.44 -24.92 6.73
N SER A 527 24.61 -25.13 8.04
CA SER A 527 25.65 -26.02 8.58
C SER A 527 25.53 -27.48 8.15
N LEU A 528 24.32 -27.94 7.79
CA LEU A 528 24.06 -29.31 7.33
C LEU A 528 24.68 -29.60 5.96
N GLY A 529 24.61 -28.62 5.05
CA GLY A 529 25.12 -28.77 3.68
C GLY A 529 26.63 -28.94 3.63
N ARG A 530 27.37 -28.46 4.65
CA ARG A 530 28.84 -28.58 4.71
C ARG A 530 29.33 -29.98 5.12
N ARG A 531 28.48 -30.85 5.67
CA ARG A 531 28.88 -32.19 6.15
C ARG A 531 28.71 -33.31 5.11
N GLN A 532 28.21 -33.02 3.91
CA GLN A 532 27.78 -34.01 2.92
C GLN A 532 28.82 -34.39 1.86
N ALA A 533 30.10 -34.03 2.05
CA ALA A 533 31.15 -34.25 1.04
C ALA A 533 31.77 -35.66 0.98
N ASP A 534 31.25 -36.66 1.71
CA ASP A 534 31.83 -38.01 1.72
C ASP A 534 31.06 -39.00 0.82
N GLY A 535 31.52 -39.09 -0.43
CA GLY A 535 32.13 -40.29 -1.02
C GLY A 535 31.39 -41.64 -1.08
N GLY A 536 30.19 -41.79 -0.56
CA GLY A 536 29.45 -43.07 -0.60
C GLY A 536 28.88 -43.42 -1.98
N SER A 537 28.86 -44.73 -2.29
CA SER A 537 28.06 -45.30 -3.38
C SER A 537 26.57 -45.07 -3.08
N ASN A 538 26.01 -43.94 -3.54
CA ASN A 538 24.59 -43.65 -3.41
C ASN A 538 23.81 -44.42 -4.50
N PRO A 539 22.97 -45.42 -4.14
CA PRO A 539 22.20 -46.21 -5.09
C PRO A 539 21.20 -45.37 -5.91
N LEU A 540 20.87 -44.15 -5.46
CA LEU A 540 20.00 -43.22 -6.18
C LEU A 540 20.61 -42.64 -7.46
N LYS A 541 21.94 -42.73 -7.65
CA LYS A 541 22.65 -42.18 -8.82
C LYS A 541 22.28 -42.86 -10.15
N THR A 542 21.55 -43.97 -10.12
CA THR A 542 21.11 -44.69 -11.31
C THR A 542 19.95 -43.98 -12.03
N LEU A 543 19.19 -43.12 -11.34
CA LEU A 543 18.16 -42.29 -11.98
C LEU A 543 18.83 -41.19 -12.82
N LYS A 544 18.75 -41.30 -14.15
CA LYS A 544 19.32 -40.30 -15.05
C LYS A 544 18.40 -39.08 -15.15
N GLN A 545 18.98 -37.89 -14.98
CA GLN A 545 18.29 -36.60 -15.12
C GLN A 545 17.03 -36.48 -14.23
N PRO A 546 17.15 -36.72 -12.90
CA PRO A 546 15.99 -36.75 -12.00
C PRO A 546 15.18 -35.43 -11.99
N ILE A 547 15.85 -34.28 -12.16
CA ILE A 547 15.20 -32.96 -12.29
C ILE A 547 14.27 -32.94 -13.50
N GLU A 548 14.75 -33.33 -14.68
CA GLU A 548 13.94 -33.34 -15.91
C GLU A 548 12.74 -34.29 -15.79
N VAL A 549 12.92 -35.42 -15.12
CA VAL A 549 11.86 -36.40 -14.87
C VAL A 549 10.78 -35.82 -13.96
N VAL A 550 11.16 -35.22 -12.82
CA VAL A 550 10.16 -34.63 -11.89
C VAL A 550 9.46 -33.42 -12.51
N THR A 551 10.17 -32.54 -13.22
CA THR A 551 9.56 -31.37 -13.88
C THR A 551 8.42 -31.79 -14.83
N ARG A 552 8.64 -32.85 -15.62
CA ARG A 552 7.64 -33.36 -16.56
C ARG A 552 6.42 -33.92 -15.85
N ILE A 553 6.64 -34.70 -14.78
CA ILE A 553 5.55 -35.28 -13.97
C ILE A 553 4.74 -34.16 -13.30
N SER A 554 5.41 -33.21 -12.64
CA SER A 554 4.75 -32.09 -11.97
C SER A 554 3.87 -31.29 -12.90
N LYS A 555 4.35 -30.96 -14.11
CA LYS A 555 3.55 -30.24 -15.10
C LYS A 555 2.31 -31.04 -15.53
N GLY A 556 2.46 -32.33 -15.83
CA GLY A 556 1.33 -33.19 -16.17
C GLY A 556 0.30 -33.27 -15.04
N LEU A 557 0.76 -33.43 -13.79
CA LEU A 557 -0.11 -33.48 -12.62
C LEU A 557 -0.81 -32.16 -12.35
N ASP A 558 -0.13 -31.02 -12.52
CA ASP A 558 -0.77 -29.71 -12.40
C ASP A 558 -1.89 -29.53 -13.41
N LEU A 559 -1.72 -30.03 -14.64
CA LEU A 559 -2.77 -30.00 -15.65
C LEU A 559 -3.93 -30.94 -15.29
N LEU A 560 -3.65 -32.16 -14.81
CA LEU A 560 -4.70 -33.05 -14.30
C LEU A 560 -5.46 -32.44 -13.12
N ARG A 561 -4.77 -31.77 -12.18
CA ARG A 561 -5.41 -31.06 -11.06
C ARG A 561 -6.37 -29.99 -11.56
N LYS A 562 -5.97 -29.21 -12.58
CA LYS A 562 -6.86 -28.21 -13.19
C LYS A 562 -8.06 -28.85 -13.89
N MET A 563 -7.87 -30.00 -14.55
CA MET A 563 -8.99 -30.78 -15.10
C MET A 563 -9.94 -31.27 -14.01
N CYS A 564 -9.42 -31.76 -12.88
CA CYS A 564 -10.23 -32.10 -11.71
C CYS A 564 -10.99 -30.87 -11.17
N ASP A 565 -10.35 -29.70 -11.10
CA ASP A 565 -11.00 -28.48 -10.61
C ASP A 565 -12.18 -28.07 -11.51
N VAL A 566 -12.05 -28.25 -12.83
CA VAL A 566 -13.16 -28.05 -13.78
C VAL A 566 -14.29 -29.07 -13.54
N LEU A 567 -13.95 -30.34 -13.33
CA LEU A 567 -14.92 -31.40 -13.07
C LEU A 567 -15.65 -31.20 -11.74
N ASP A 568 -14.95 -30.77 -10.69
CA ASP A 568 -15.50 -30.42 -9.38
C ASP A 568 -16.48 -29.23 -9.48
N LYS A 569 -16.31 -28.38 -10.50
CA LYS A 569 -17.17 -27.22 -10.82
C LYS A 569 -18.08 -27.47 -12.03
N LYS A 570 -18.32 -28.73 -12.42
CA LYS A 570 -19.10 -29.05 -13.63
C LYS A 570 -20.48 -28.42 -13.68
N THR A 571 -21.17 -28.29 -12.55
CA THR A 571 -22.51 -27.70 -12.51
C THR A 571 -22.48 -26.21 -12.85
N GLN A 572 -21.44 -25.47 -12.41
CA GLN A 572 -21.26 -24.07 -12.75
C GLN A 572 -20.82 -23.90 -14.21
N VAL A 573 -19.92 -24.75 -14.71
CA VAL A 573 -19.49 -24.71 -16.12
C VAL A 573 -20.66 -24.98 -17.06
N LEU A 574 -21.49 -25.99 -16.77
CA LEU A 574 -22.70 -26.28 -17.55
C LEU A 574 -23.73 -25.15 -17.44
N ALA A 575 -23.99 -24.63 -16.24
CA ALA A 575 -24.91 -23.50 -16.06
C ALA A 575 -24.48 -22.25 -16.84
N ALA A 576 -23.16 -21.97 -16.90
CA ALA A 576 -22.64 -20.88 -17.71
C ALA A 576 -22.80 -21.13 -19.22
N ALA A 577 -22.60 -22.38 -19.67
CA ALA A 577 -22.78 -22.75 -21.07
C ALA A 577 -24.26 -22.78 -21.50
N ASP A 578 -25.18 -22.99 -20.55
CA ASP A 578 -26.64 -22.95 -20.69
C ASP A 578 -27.27 -21.62 -20.24
N ALA A 579 -26.46 -20.56 -20.17
CA ALA A 579 -26.93 -19.25 -19.75
C ALA A 579 -28.11 -18.76 -20.62
N PRO A 580 -29.15 -18.14 -20.03
CA PRO A 580 -30.24 -17.54 -20.77
C PRO A 580 -29.77 -16.43 -21.72
N SER A 581 -30.57 -16.13 -22.75
CA SER A 581 -30.26 -15.11 -23.75
C SER A 581 -29.93 -13.73 -23.18
N GLU A 582 -30.54 -13.38 -22.05
CA GLU A 582 -30.31 -12.11 -21.35
C GLU A 582 -28.90 -12.05 -20.75
N VAL A 583 -28.42 -13.17 -20.20
CA VAL A 583 -27.07 -13.28 -19.62
C VAL A 583 -26.03 -13.34 -20.75
N ASP A 584 -26.32 -14.09 -21.80
CA ASP A 584 -25.47 -14.15 -23.00
C ASP A 584 -25.30 -12.79 -23.67
N ALA A 585 -26.37 -12.00 -23.77
CA ALA A 585 -26.30 -10.66 -24.35
C ALA A 585 -25.41 -9.73 -23.52
N VAL A 586 -25.49 -9.82 -22.19
CA VAL A 586 -24.66 -9.03 -21.27
C VAL A 586 -23.19 -9.42 -21.36
N ILE A 587 -22.87 -10.73 -21.32
CA ILE A 587 -21.50 -11.22 -21.38
C ILE A 587 -20.90 -11.02 -22.79
N GLY A 588 -21.67 -11.31 -23.84
CA GLY A 588 -21.24 -11.13 -25.23
C GLY A 588 -21.05 -9.67 -25.64
N ALA A 589 -21.65 -8.71 -24.92
CA ALA A 589 -21.42 -7.29 -25.13
C ALA A 589 -20.11 -6.77 -24.49
N LEU A 590 -19.46 -7.56 -23.62
CA LEU A 590 -18.20 -7.16 -23.00
C LEU A 590 -17.08 -7.15 -24.06
N PRO A 591 -16.35 -6.02 -24.23
CA PRO A 591 -15.30 -5.91 -25.25
C PRO A 591 -14.19 -6.96 -25.14
N THR A 592 -13.94 -7.46 -23.93
CA THR A 592 -12.93 -8.49 -23.64
C THR A 592 -13.38 -9.91 -23.98
N LEU A 593 -14.68 -10.15 -24.16
CA LEU A 593 -15.27 -11.48 -24.29
C LEU A 593 -16.11 -11.67 -25.56
N ASN A 594 -16.44 -10.61 -26.29
CA ASN A 594 -17.29 -10.68 -27.49
C ASN A 594 -16.81 -11.68 -28.57
N ALA A 595 -15.49 -11.85 -28.70
CA ALA A 595 -14.87 -12.75 -29.66
C ALA A 595 -14.76 -14.19 -29.15
N SER A 596 -14.73 -14.39 -27.83
CA SER A 596 -14.52 -15.70 -27.19
C SER A 596 -15.80 -16.30 -26.63
N TRP A 597 -16.81 -15.51 -26.27
CA TRP A 597 -18.10 -15.96 -25.76
C TRP A 597 -19.09 -16.26 -26.90
N THR A 598 -18.84 -17.37 -27.60
CA THR A 598 -19.64 -17.79 -28.77
C THR A 598 -20.44 -19.06 -28.48
N ASN A 599 -21.44 -19.34 -29.33
CA ASN A 599 -22.15 -20.63 -29.27
C ASN A 599 -21.20 -21.83 -29.43
N THR A 600 -20.15 -21.69 -30.24
CA THR A 600 -19.10 -22.71 -30.40
C THR A 600 -18.32 -22.92 -29.10
N THR A 601 -17.96 -21.85 -28.39
CA THR A 601 -17.27 -21.92 -27.10
C THR A 601 -18.16 -22.58 -26.05
N LYS A 602 -19.44 -22.18 -25.95
CA LYS A 602 -20.40 -22.80 -25.03
C LYS A 602 -20.61 -24.29 -25.32
N ALA A 603 -20.70 -24.68 -26.60
CA ALA A 603 -20.76 -26.09 -26.98
C ALA A 603 -19.48 -26.84 -26.57
N SER A 604 -18.32 -26.21 -26.72
CA SER A 604 -17.02 -26.77 -26.31
C SER A 604 -16.91 -26.91 -24.79
N MET A 605 -17.48 -25.99 -24.00
CA MET A 605 -17.55 -26.10 -22.54
C MET A 605 -18.36 -27.32 -22.10
N LYS A 606 -19.51 -27.58 -22.74
CA LYS A 606 -20.32 -28.78 -22.48
C LYS A 606 -19.56 -30.05 -22.85
N LYS A 607 -18.93 -30.04 -24.03
CA LYS A 607 -18.11 -31.16 -24.49
C LYS A 607 -16.95 -31.45 -23.52
N LEU A 608 -16.25 -30.41 -23.05
CA LEU A 608 -15.19 -30.55 -22.04
C LEU A 608 -15.67 -31.30 -20.80
N ILE A 609 -16.86 -30.97 -20.26
CA ILE A 609 -17.40 -31.71 -19.12
C ILE A 609 -17.66 -33.18 -19.46
N THR A 610 -18.23 -33.48 -20.63
CA THR A 610 -18.43 -34.86 -21.07
C THR A 610 -17.10 -35.62 -21.24
N ASP A 611 -16.10 -34.98 -21.82
CA ASP A 611 -14.77 -35.56 -22.03
C ASP A 611 -14.07 -35.82 -20.67
N LEU A 612 -14.24 -34.91 -19.68
CA LEU A 612 -13.70 -35.08 -18.32
C LEU A 612 -14.43 -36.15 -17.51
N GLU A 613 -15.75 -36.29 -17.66
CA GLU A 613 -16.50 -37.39 -17.03
C GLU A 613 -16.07 -38.75 -17.61
N ARG A 614 -15.76 -38.82 -18.90
CA ARG A 614 -15.18 -40.02 -19.51
C ARG A 614 -13.77 -40.29 -18.99
N LEU A 615 -12.94 -39.26 -18.84
CA LEU A 615 -11.60 -39.40 -18.27
C LEU A 615 -11.66 -39.88 -16.81
N ASP A 616 -12.63 -39.41 -16.04
CA ASP A 616 -12.86 -39.86 -14.67
C ASP A 616 -13.26 -41.33 -14.60
N GLU A 617 -14.19 -41.78 -15.43
CA GLU A 617 -14.55 -43.20 -15.51
C GLU A 617 -13.39 -44.06 -16.03
N TYR A 618 -12.56 -43.52 -16.93
CA TYR A 618 -11.33 -44.18 -17.37
C TYR A 618 -10.35 -44.35 -16.19
N ALA A 619 -10.10 -43.29 -15.42
CA ALA A 619 -9.22 -43.32 -14.25
C ALA A 619 -9.69 -44.34 -13.20
N LYS A 620 -11.00 -44.49 -13.01
CA LYS A 620 -11.59 -45.49 -12.11
C LYS A 620 -11.28 -46.94 -12.49
N ASN A 621 -11.07 -47.21 -13.78
CA ASN A 621 -10.67 -48.54 -14.23
C ASN A 621 -9.17 -48.83 -13.97
N LEU A 622 -8.38 -47.79 -13.66
CA LEU A 622 -6.95 -47.90 -13.39
C LEU A 622 -6.63 -48.06 -11.89
N THR A 623 -7.59 -47.87 -10.98
CA THR A 623 -7.29 -47.81 -9.53
C THR A 623 -7.12 -49.16 -8.85
N SER A 624 -7.55 -50.27 -9.45
CA SER A 624 -7.60 -51.58 -8.77
C SER A 624 -6.39 -52.46 -9.08
N ASP A 625 -6.14 -52.77 -10.37
CA ASP A 625 -5.13 -53.77 -10.77
C ASP A 625 -4.06 -53.22 -11.73
N ALA A 626 -4.15 -51.94 -12.12
CA ALA A 626 -3.25 -51.39 -13.12
C ALA A 626 -1.83 -51.19 -12.59
N ASP A 627 -0.86 -51.42 -13.47
CA ASP A 627 0.54 -51.14 -13.19
C ASP A 627 0.88 -49.63 -13.40
N LEU A 628 2.01 -49.12 -12.90
CA LEU A 628 2.41 -47.71 -13.12
C LEU A 628 2.36 -47.22 -14.59
N LEU A 629 2.70 -48.05 -15.57
CA LEU A 629 2.70 -47.63 -16.98
C LEU A 629 1.28 -47.59 -17.54
N GLU A 630 0.41 -48.50 -17.10
CA GLU A 630 -1.03 -48.46 -17.36
C GLU A 630 -1.69 -47.29 -16.65
N ILE A 631 -1.32 -46.97 -15.41
CA ILE A 631 -1.76 -45.77 -14.72
C ILE A 631 -1.33 -44.52 -15.52
N GLY A 632 -0.11 -44.52 -16.06
CA GLY A 632 0.44 -43.42 -16.83
C GLY A 632 -0.32 -43.07 -18.11
N THR A 633 -1.09 -44.00 -18.67
CA THR A 633 -1.89 -43.73 -19.89
C THR A 633 -3.04 -42.76 -19.64
N VAL A 634 -3.37 -42.43 -18.37
CA VAL A 634 -4.29 -41.33 -18.05
C VAL A 634 -3.82 -40.00 -18.64
N PHE A 635 -2.50 -39.77 -18.72
CA PHE A 635 -1.95 -38.58 -19.35
C PHE A 635 -2.21 -38.59 -20.87
N ASP A 636 -2.09 -39.75 -21.51
CA ASP A 636 -2.34 -39.88 -22.95
C ASP A 636 -3.82 -39.63 -23.28
N GLU A 637 -4.75 -40.16 -22.46
CA GLU A 637 -6.18 -39.87 -22.60
C GLU A 637 -6.48 -38.38 -22.34
N ALA A 638 -5.87 -37.78 -21.31
CA ALA A 638 -6.02 -36.36 -21.01
C ALA A 638 -5.51 -35.46 -22.15
N ALA A 639 -4.41 -35.85 -22.83
CA ALA A 639 -3.84 -35.11 -23.95
C ALA A 639 -4.81 -34.97 -25.15
N SER A 640 -5.80 -35.86 -25.26
CA SER A 640 -6.83 -35.81 -26.30
C SER A 640 -7.91 -34.75 -26.06
N ILE A 641 -7.96 -34.16 -24.85
CA ILE A 641 -9.00 -33.21 -24.43
C ILE A 641 -8.53 -31.78 -24.73
N ALA A 642 -9.04 -31.19 -25.82
CA ALA A 642 -8.70 -29.82 -26.20
C ALA A 642 -9.33 -28.75 -25.29
N GLY A 643 -10.49 -29.04 -24.68
CA GLY A 643 -11.23 -28.09 -23.85
C GLY A 643 -12.00 -27.01 -24.64
N ALA A 644 -12.19 -25.85 -24.01
CA ALA A 644 -12.92 -24.71 -24.55
C ALA A 644 -12.03 -23.46 -24.56
N ARG A 645 -11.88 -22.83 -25.73
CA ARG A 645 -11.06 -21.62 -25.93
C ARG A 645 -11.70 -20.38 -25.28
N LEU A 646 -11.53 -20.27 -23.97
CA LEU A 646 -12.00 -19.16 -23.16
C LEU A 646 -10.96 -18.82 -22.10
N ASP A 647 -10.43 -17.60 -22.15
CA ASP A 647 -9.61 -17.07 -21.07
C ASP A 647 -10.52 -16.55 -19.95
N THR A 648 -10.71 -17.39 -18.94
CA THR A 648 -11.57 -17.12 -17.78
C THR A 648 -11.05 -15.97 -16.92
N ARG A 649 -9.78 -15.57 -17.04
CA ARG A 649 -9.24 -14.39 -16.33
C ARG A 649 -9.85 -13.10 -16.83
N LEU A 650 -10.36 -13.09 -18.07
CA LEU A 650 -11.08 -11.94 -18.64
C LEU A 650 -12.49 -11.79 -18.05
N LEU A 651 -12.96 -12.77 -17.26
CA LEU A 651 -14.21 -12.67 -16.50
C LEU A 651 -14.03 -11.81 -15.24
N ILE A 652 -12.80 -11.66 -14.74
CA ILE A 652 -12.46 -10.92 -13.52
C ILE A 652 -12.89 -9.46 -13.67
N ASP A 653 -13.59 -8.94 -12.66
CA ASP A 653 -14.18 -7.60 -12.52
C ASP A 653 -15.29 -7.25 -13.54
N SER A 654 -15.12 -7.59 -14.82
CA SER A 654 -15.99 -7.20 -15.93
C SER A 654 -17.33 -7.96 -15.91
N ALA A 655 -17.28 -9.29 -15.80
CA ALA A 655 -18.49 -10.11 -15.73
C ALA A 655 -19.16 -9.98 -14.35
N HIS A 656 -18.36 -9.84 -13.28
CA HIS A 656 -18.86 -9.60 -11.93
C HIS A 656 -19.72 -8.34 -11.87
N GLN A 657 -19.21 -7.21 -12.37
CA GLN A 657 -19.95 -5.94 -12.35
C GLN A 657 -21.20 -6.00 -13.23
N ALA A 658 -21.10 -6.60 -14.41
CA ALA A 658 -22.21 -6.73 -15.35
C ALA A 658 -23.33 -7.65 -14.82
N LEU A 659 -22.99 -8.66 -14.03
CA LEU A 659 -23.94 -9.62 -13.45
C LEU A 659 -24.27 -9.36 -11.97
N LYS A 660 -23.91 -8.19 -11.40
CA LYS A 660 -24.00 -7.91 -9.96
C LYS A 660 -25.38 -8.15 -9.31
N ASN A 661 -26.46 -8.07 -10.09
CA ASN A 661 -27.84 -8.32 -9.63
C ASN A 661 -28.46 -9.58 -10.24
N SER A 662 -27.68 -10.42 -10.91
CA SER A 662 -28.11 -11.65 -11.57
C SER A 662 -27.88 -12.86 -10.67
N SER A 663 -28.77 -13.85 -10.74
CA SER A 663 -28.56 -15.17 -10.11
C SER A 663 -27.35 -15.92 -10.68
N PHE A 664 -26.82 -15.50 -11.84
CA PHE A 664 -25.65 -16.09 -12.48
C PHE A 664 -24.32 -15.52 -11.99
N GLN A 665 -24.32 -14.49 -11.13
CA GLN A 665 -23.08 -13.89 -10.62
C GLN A 665 -22.15 -14.92 -9.97
N SER A 666 -22.69 -15.78 -9.09
CA SER A 666 -21.92 -16.83 -8.40
C SER A 666 -21.41 -17.92 -9.35
N THR A 667 -22.12 -18.15 -10.46
CA THR A 667 -21.72 -19.09 -11.51
C THR A 667 -20.47 -18.58 -12.21
N PHE A 668 -20.50 -17.34 -12.71
CA PHE A 668 -19.35 -16.75 -13.42
C PHE A 668 -18.16 -16.50 -12.49
N LEU A 669 -18.39 -16.13 -11.23
CA LEU A 669 -17.34 -16.05 -10.21
C LEU A 669 -16.59 -17.37 -10.03
N ALA A 670 -17.30 -18.50 -10.08
CA ALA A 670 -16.67 -19.81 -9.96
C ALA A 670 -15.83 -20.20 -11.18
N LEU A 671 -16.08 -19.58 -12.35
CA LEU A 671 -15.31 -19.83 -13.58
C LEU A 671 -13.98 -19.07 -13.60
N GLU A 672 -13.85 -17.94 -12.89
CA GLU A 672 -12.69 -17.04 -12.95
C GLU A 672 -11.34 -17.74 -12.67
N SER A 673 -11.35 -18.79 -11.83
CA SER A 673 -10.15 -19.54 -11.45
C SER A 673 -9.88 -20.79 -12.29
N LEU A 674 -10.79 -21.15 -13.20
CA LEU A 674 -10.72 -22.41 -13.95
C LEU A 674 -9.92 -22.26 -15.25
N GLN A 675 -9.06 -23.23 -15.56
CA GLN A 675 -8.50 -23.36 -16.91
C GLN A 675 -9.44 -24.21 -17.75
N LEU A 676 -10.00 -23.65 -18.83
CA LEU A 676 -10.91 -24.37 -19.72
C LEU A 676 -10.24 -24.76 -21.05
N ASP A 677 -9.19 -24.07 -21.47
CA ASP A 677 -8.45 -24.38 -22.70
C ASP A 677 -7.23 -25.25 -22.37
N PHE A 678 -7.18 -26.46 -22.93
CA PHE A 678 -6.10 -27.43 -22.78
C PHE A 678 -5.43 -27.77 -24.12
N ALA A 679 -5.83 -27.11 -25.22
CA ALA A 679 -5.39 -27.45 -26.56
C ALA A 679 -3.88 -27.30 -26.76
N SER A 680 -3.23 -26.39 -26.02
CA SER A 680 -1.78 -26.18 -26.06
C SER A 680 -0.98 -27.12 -25.15
N ASP A 681 -1.66 -27.92 -24.31
CA ASP A 681 -1.03 -28.63 -23.20
C ASP A 681 -0.82 -30.13 -23.48
N ALA A 682 -1.26 -30.62 -24.65
CA ALA A 682 -1.15 -32.03 -25.06
C ALA A 682 0.30 -32.57 -24.99
N ASP A 683 1.28 -31.76 -25.40
CA ASP A 683 2.69 -32.15 -25.36
C ASP A 683 3.20 -32.33 -23.93
N GLU A 684 2.72 -31.53 -22.97
CA GLU A 684 3.15 -31.63 -21.57
C GLU A 684 2.60 -32.91 -20.91
N PHE A 685 1.40 -33.35 -21.28
CA PHE A 685 0.87 -34.66 -20.87
C PHE A 685 1.69 -35.82 -21.44
N ALA A 686 2.02 -35.78 -22.74
CA ALA A 686 2.85 -36.81 -23.37
C ALA A 686 4.24 -36.90 -22.72
N LEU A 687 4.83 -35.75 -22.38
CA LEU A 687 6.11 -35.69 -21.66
C LEU A 687 6.01 -36.27 -20.24
N ALA A 688 4.90 -36.08 -19.53
CA ALA A 688 4.65 -36.67 -18.22
C ALA A 688 4.52 -38.20 -18.30
N SER A 689 3.76 -38.72 -19.28
CA SER A 689 3.66 -40.16 -19.57
C SER A 689 5.04 -40.77 -19.84
N PHE A 690 5.85 -40.13 -20.70
CA PHE A 690 7.21 -40.57 -20.99
C PHE A 690 8.15 -40.56 -19.78
N ALA A 691 7.93 -39.66 -18.82
CA ALA A 691 8.71 -39.63 -17.59
C ALA A 691 8.44 -40.87 -16.70
N LEU A 692 7.19 -41.38 -16.67
CA LEU A 692 6.85 -42.61 -15.95
C LEU A 692 7.52 -43.85 -16.57
N ILE A 693 7.64 -43.89 -17.90
CA ILE A 693 8.39 -44.95 -18.61
C ILE A 693 9.85 -45.02 -18.15
N ARG A 694 10.46 -43.88 -17.81
CA ARG A 694 11.83 -43.83 -17.28
C ARG A 694 11.93 -44.23 -15.81
N LEU A 695 10.91 -43.95 -15.01
CA LEU A 695 10.91 -44.26 -13.58
C LEU A 695 10.72 -45.73 -13.27
N ARG A 696 9.92 -46.43 -14.10
CA ARG A 696 9.67 -47.86 -13.90
C ARG A 696 10.97 -48.69 -13.83
N PRO A 697 11.87 -48.66 -14.84
CA PRO A 697 13.14 -49.40 -14.77
C PRO A 697 14.01 -49.01 -13.59
N PHE A 698 14.03 -47.72 -13.22
CA PHE A 698 14.81 -47.26 -12.07
C PHE A 698 14.34 -47.90 -10.76
N PHE A 699 13.03 -47.88 -10.49
CA PHE A 699 12.50 -48.49 -9.26
C PHE A 699 12.58 -50.02 -9.30
N ASP A 700 12.35 -50.64 -10.46
CA ASP A 700 12.51 -52.08 -10.60
C ASP A 700 13.95 -52.52 -10.32
N ASP A 701 14.95 -51.83 -10.88
CA ASP A 701 16.37 -52.08 -10.59
C ASP A 701 16.71 -51.81 -9.12
N PHE A 702 16.18 -50.74 -8.54
CA PHE A 702 16.43 -50.37 -7.14
C PHE A 702 15.89 -51.41 -6.15
N PHE A 703 14.69 -51.94 -6.40
CA PHE A 703 14.02 -52.93 -5.55
C PHE A 703 14.30 -54.40 -5.95
N GLY A 704 15.04 -54.62 -7.04
CA GLY A 704 15.32 -55.97 -7.56
C GLY A 704 14.06 -56.69 -8.07
N ILE A 705 13.18 -55.96 -8.75
CA ILE A 705 11.92 -56.46 -9.33
C ILE A 705 12.20 -56.92 -10.76
N HIS A 706 11.73 -58.13 -11.11
CA HIS A 706 11.84 -58.67 -12.46
C HIS A 706 10.44 -58.79 -13.06
N ARG A 707 10.06 -57.83 -13.91
CA ARG A 707 8.79 -57.85 -14.64
C ARG A 707 8.98 -58.58 -15.97
N ALA A 708 7.98 -59.34 -16.41
CA ALA A 708 7.95 -59.85 -17.78
C ALA A 708 7.85 -58.65 -18.74
N VAL A 709 8.78 -58.56 -19.70
CA VAL A 709 8.80 -57.47 -20.68
C VAL A 709 7.56 -57.57 -21.55
N ALA A 710 6.62 -56.64 -21.35
CA ALA A 710 5.53 -56.42 -22.30
C ALA A 710 6.10 -55.62 -23.48
N ASP A 711 6.25 -56.29 -24.61
CA ASP A 711 6.71 -55.73 -25.88
C ASP A 711 5.67 -54.71 -26.37
N ARG A 712 5.86 -53.42 -26.04
CA ARG A 712 5.12 -52.32 -26.68
C ARG A 712 6.05 -51.75 -27.76
N GLY A 713 5.74 -52.12 -29.00
CA GLY A 713 6.48 -51.71 -30.19
C GLY A 713 6.70 -50.20 -30.25
N THR A 714 7.91 -49.86 -30.69
CA THR A 714 8.46 -48.52 -30.99
C THR A 714 7.54 -47.62 -31.80
#